data_AF-A0A285CRJ0-F1
#
_entry.id   AF-A0A285CRJ0-F1
#
_cell.length_a   1.000
_cell.length_b   1.000
_cell.length_c   1.000
_cell.angle_alpha   90.00
_cell.angle_beta   90.00
_cell.angle_gamma   90.00
#
_symmetry.space_group_name_H-M   'P 1'
#
loop_
_entity.id
_entity.type
_entity.pdbx_description
1 polymer ?
#
loop_
_entity_poly.entity_id
_entity_poly.type
_entity_poly.pdbx_seq_one_letter_code
_entity_poly.pdbx_strand_id
1 'polypeptide(L)'
;MWGRTITRLSTWLWAAAVVCCTAALAETPVLLDRVRPFDLPVGLDRIYGGGADLVVGTSQAERLVVLIDARDGRVLARQDLGGVPHSAATAAVPSAPGMVSVAVVIAQEGGGFALRLFAANAARGFVAADATKGGLAKALRDPGVSFLPATVEKGRPGTALVIWDRADPPGSGQILVLRGGAGRPVAPDDQPQHMIPIGSPEWMLALHPPAGRATVIDALTGARHDNVLIENLGDGPPEQLALFVPAEVHGGTGDALIANGSSGQLIALTVSPGYPPLLDPPLRIGLNALRGDRPEGFMPWIAADRAQSLIVVGASGSPSILILRRFRGGIETLASASLVMPVRDGVTLQGPRPIDREHFALLGADGRQLLVLDLQELGVSFQESLPMPEPPPAVTALPPPPLPGGALEPRPMLDPADTRQVQRVLGALGYPVGSIDGIMGQRTTAAIRAFQYDRKLETTGLLDDATVAKLTEGLPVGRKSALDRAVKEYAAFLAGFPDARALATRILAPEPSQEDPNHPCFGLNDLPPPQLWPNSVKVVQLLRRLEADLGTRVHIISAYRTPAYNRCSNYEPASEHQNFGAIDIRPADGPPTDEGYLRLQTALEQLQAKGLTTVRLYCCLNGLHVEPLIGAWHAAIASYPARESGCRLARDDADEFARLLAGTPLRGREVMVLRMPASSVYTVTIDTGNDKAAARNAADLIRALSKKSIDRRTGKDAFVIQGTGLATDTDCLHTRVIN
;
A
#
# COMPACT_ATOMS: atom_id res chain seq x y z
N MET A 1 -66.53 6.74 25.75
CA MET A 1 -65.92 7.90 25.05
C MET A 1 -64.38 7.95 25.10
N TRP A 2 -63.68 6.86 25.47
CA TRP A 2 -62.21 6.89 25.66
C TRP A 2 -61.41 6.00 24.67
N GLY A 3 -62.09 5.33 23.73
CA GLY A 3 -61.43 4.45 22.74
C GLY A 3 -61.09 5.09 21.39
N ARG A 4 -61.49 6.35 21.15
CA ARG A 4 -61.27 7.05 19.86
C ARG A 4 -60.21 8.14 19.91
N THR A 5 -59.67 8.46 21.09
CA THR A 5 -58.63 9.48 21.28
C THR A 5 -57.21 8.89 21.18
N ILE A 6 -57.04 7.59 21.46
CA ILE A 6 -55.74 6.91 21.46
C ILE A 6 -55.26 6.56 20.05
N THR A 7 -56.17 6.29 19.11
CA THR A 7 -55.82 5.94 17.71
C THR A 7 -55.46 7.14 16.84
N ARG A 8 -55.70 8.38 17.30
CA ARG A 8 -55.25 9.62 16.61
C ARG A 8 -53.93 10.17 17.14
N LEU A 9 -53.49 9.78 18.33
CA LEU A 9 -52.19 10.13 18.89
C LEU A 9 -51.07 9.22 18.38
N SER A 10 -51.36 7.95 18.07
CA SER A 10 -50.37 7.01 17.53
C SER A 10 -49.94 7.31 16.09
N THR A 11 -50.82 7.91 15.28
CA THR A 11 -50.50 8.32 13.90
C THR A 11 -49.73 9.63 13.82
N TRP A 12 -49.89 10.54 14.79
CA TRP A 12 -49.09 11.76 14.88
C TRP A 12 -47.69 11.51 15.46
N LEU A 13 -47.55 10.59 16.43
CA LEU A 13 -46.25 10.23 17.01
C LEU A 13 -45.39 9.37 16.07
N TRP A 14 -46.00 8.55 15.19
CA TRP A 14 -45.27 7.87 14.12
C TRP A 14 -44.86 8.80 12.98
N ALA A 15 -45.67 9.82 12.65
CA ALA A 15 -45.26 10.84 11.67
C ALA A 15 -44.13 11.73 12.20
N ALA A 16 -44.13 12.10 13.49
CA ALA A 16 -43.07 12.91 14.08
C ALA A 16 -41.75 12.13 14.31
N ALA A 17 -41.81 10.83 14.64
CA ALA A 17 -40.61 10.00 14.80
C ALA A 17 -39.95 9.63 13.45
N VAL A 18 -40.73 9.52 12.37
CA VAL A 18 -40.20 9.32 11.01
C VAL A 18 -39.62 10.63 10.43
N VAL A 19 -40.15 11.79 10.83
CA VAL A 19 -39.63 13.11 10.41
C VAL A 19 -38.41 13.56 11.24
N CYS A 20 -38.24 13.09 12.48
CA CYS A 20 -37.10 13.51 13.32
C CYS A 20 -35.84 12.62 13.19
N CYS A 21 -35.94 11.44 12.57
CA CYS A 21 -34.78 10.59 12.21
C CYS A 21 -34.38 10.66 10.73
N THR A 22 -35.02 11.53 9.93
CA THR A 22 -34.64 11.82 8.54
C THR A 22 -34.03 13.21 8.35
N ALA A 23 -33.87 13.99 9.42
CA ALA A 23 -33.32 15.35 9.37
C ALA A 23 -32.02 15.47 10.18
N ALA A 24 -31.00 14.70 9.79
CA ALA A 24 -29.59 14.99 10.07
C ALA A 24 -28.66 14.34 9.01
N LEU A 25 -29.15 14.17 7.78
CA LEU A 25 -28.28 14.32 6.61
C LEU A 25 -28.21 15.82 6.38
N ALA A 26 -27.33 16.51 7.11
CA ALA A 26 -26.93 17.82 6.67
C ALA A 26 -26.25 17.61 5.33
N GLU A 27 -26.98 17.85 4.24
CA GLU A 27 -26.39 18.26 2.98
C GLU A 27 -25.47 19.44 3.31
N THR A 28 -24.17 19.18 3.48
CA THR A 28 -23.17 20.23 3.47
C THR A 28 -22.73 20.38 2.01
N PRO A 29 -23.17 21.42 1.28
CA PRO A 29 -22.79 21.66 -0.11
C PRO A 29 -21.42 22.36 -0.17
N VAL A 30 -20.41 21.85 0.55
CA VAL A 30 -19.09 22.52 0.63
C VAL A 30 -18.04 21.85 -0.27
N LEU A 31 -18.42 20.80 -1.00
CA LEU A 31 -17.51 20.09 -1.92
C LEU A 31 -17.47 20.67 -3.35
N LEU A 32 -18.40 21.56 -3.70
CA LEU A 32 -18.64 21.96 -5.09
C LEU A 32 -18.01 23.29 -5.53
N ASP A 33 -17.55 24.13 -4.60
CA ASP A 33 -16.99 25.46 -4.93
C ASP A 33 -15.61 25.40 -5.62
N ARG A 34 -14.98 24.22 -5.64
CA ARG A 34 -13.64 24.01 -6.23
C ARG A 34 -13.63 23.10 -7.45
N VAL A 35 -14.82 22.73 -7.93
CA VAL A 35 -14.96 22.03 -9.20
C VAL A 35 -14.73 23.02 -10.33
N ARG A 36 -13.84 22.70 -11.25
CA ARG A 36 -13.61 23.52 -12.45
C ARG A 36 -14.35 22.90 -13.64
N PRO A 37 -15.52 23.44 -14.03
CA PRO A 37 -16.20 23.02 -15.24
C PRO A 37 -15.56 23.66 -16.48
N PHE A 38 -15.44 22.87 -17.54
CA PHE A 38 -14.97 23.32 -18.84
C PHE A 38 -15.92 22.84 -19.93
N ASP A 39 -16.37 23.76 -20.78
CA ASP A 39 -17.12 23.40 -21.98
C ASP A 39 -16.16 22.93 -23.08
N LEU A 40 -16.47 21.77 -23.64
CA LEU A 40 -15.72 21.16 -24.71
C LEU A 40 -16.35 21.49 -26.07
N PRO A 41 -15.54 21.88 -27.07
CA PRO A 41 -16.04 22.14 -28.41
C PRO A 41 -16.41 20.85 -29.17
N VAL A 42 -15.96 19.69 -28.68
CA VAL A 42 -16.12 18.36 -29.30
C VAL A 42 -16.89 17.46 -28.32
N GLY A 43 -17.82 16.67 -28.84
CA GLY A 43 -18.52 15.65 -28.04
C GLY A 43 -17.65 14.40 -27.87
N LEU A 44 -17.28 14.07 -26.64
CA LEU A 44 -16.47 12.91 -26.30
C LEU A 44 -17.33 11.75 -25.78
N ASP A 45 -16.87 10.53 -26.03
CA ASP A 45 -17.49 9.30 -25.53
C ASP A 45 -16.75 8.71 -24.33
N ARG A 46 -15.41 8.85 -24.31
CA ARG A 46 -14.53 8.35 -23.26
C ARG A 46 -13.33 9.27 -23.04
N ILE A 47 -12.80 9.25 -21.82
CA ILE A 47 -11.58 9.97 -21.43
C ILE A 47 -10.55 9.05 -20.80
N TYR A 48 -9.28 9.43 -20.95
CA TYR A 48 -8.11 8.69 -20.48
C TYR A 48 -7.09 9.66 -19.90
N GLY A 49 -6.35 9.23 -18.88
CA GLY A 49 -5.30 10.04 -18.25
C GLY A 49 -4.08 10.19 -19.18
N GLY A 50 -3.58 11.41 -19.34
CA GLY A 50 -2.41 11.74 -20.16
C GLY A 50 -1.19 12.21 -19.35
N GLY A 51 -1.23 12.09 -18.03
CA GLY A 51 -0.31 12.72 -17.08
C GLY A 51 -1.07 13.54 -16.05
N ALA A 52 -0.36 14.36 -15.25
CA ALA A 52 -0.97 15.20 -14.22
C ALA A 52 -1.98 16.23 -14.77
N ASP A 53 -1.67 16.79 -15.95
CA ASP A 53 -2.40 17.95 -16.51
C ASP A 53 -3.02 17.68 -17.88
N LEU A 54 -3.02 16.43 -18.35
CA LEU A 54 -3.47 16.09 -19.70
C LEU A 54 -4.59 15.07 -19.68
N VAL A 55 -5.65 15.34 -20.43
CA VAL A 55 -6.75 14.42 -20.70
C VAL A 55 -6.70 14.04 -22.18
N VAL A 56 -6.80 12.75 -22.47
CA VAL A 56 -6.98 12.23 -23.83
C VAL A 56 -8.44 11.81 -23.97
N GLY A 57 -9.16 12.35 -24.95
CA GLY A 57 -10.55 12.02 -25.22
C GLY A 57 -10.74 11.35 -26.58
N THR A 58 -11.73 10.46 -26.71
CA THR A 58 -12.14 9.89 -28.00
C THR A 58 -13.56 10.28 -28.35
N SER A 59 -13.80 10.60 -29.62
CA SER A 59 -15.14 10.88 -30.17
C SER A 59 -15.44 9.91 -31.30
N GLN A 60 -16.47 9.08 -31.13
CA GLN A 60 -16.98 8.18 -32.15
C GLN A 60 -17.72 8.94 -33.25
N ALA A 61 -18.56 9.90 -32.84
CA ALA A 61 -19.35 10.71 -33.78
C ALA A 61 -18.47 11.54 -34.71
N GLU A 62 -17.41 12.16 -34.18
CA GLU A 62 -16.48 12.97 -34.96
C GLU A 62 -15.28 12.17 -35.51
N ARG A 63 -15.12 10.90 -35.11
CA ARG A 63 -13.99 10.02 -35.49
C ARG A 63 -12.61 10.60 -35.10
N LEU A 64 -12.55 11.23 -33.92
CA LEU A 64 -11.36 11.93 -33.43
C LEU A 64 -10.77 11.31 -32.17
N VAL A 65 -9.46 11.51 -32.00
CA VAL A 65 -8.81 11.56 -30.69
C VAL A 65 -8.39 13.00 -30.39
N VAL A 66 -8.61 13.44 -29.15
CA VAL A 66 -8.44 14.83 -28.72
C VAL A 66 -7.53 14.88 -27.51
N LEU A 67 -6.63 15.86 -27.46
CA LEU A 67 -5.79 16.16 -26.31
C LEU A 67 -6.29 17.46 -25.66
N ILE A 68 -6.53 17.42 -24.35
CA ILE A 68 -7.11 18.51 -23.57
C ILE A 68 -6.18 18.83 -22.40
N ASP A 69 -5.95 20.11 -22.14
CA ASP A 69 -5.27 20.59 -20.94
C ASP A 69 -6.27 20.63 -19.78
N ALA A 70 -6.01 19.87 -18.72
CA ALA A 70 -6.92 19.75 -17.58
C ALA A 70 -6.93 21.01 -16.70
N ARG A 71 -5.98 21.93 -16.88
CA ARG A 71 -5.86 23.15 -16.06
C ARG A 71 -6.85 24.23 -16.51
N ASP A 72 -7.14 24.29 -17.80
CA ASP A 72 -7.99 25.32 -18.42
C ASP A 72 -9.06 24.76 -19.37
N GLY A 73 -9.13 23.44 -19.56
CA GLY A 73 -10.10 22.77 -20.43
C GLY A 73 -9.83 22.95 -21.93
N ARG A 74 -8.72 23.58 -22.31
CA ARG A 74 -8.44 23.90 -23.71
C ARG A 74 -8.09 22.65 -24.49
N VAL A 75 -8.75 22.47 -25.64
CA VAL A 75 -8.34 21.47 -26.64
C VAL A 75 -7.00 21.88 -27.25
N LEU A 76 -5.96 21.12 -26.93
CA LEU A 76 -4.58 21.33 -27.37
C LEU A 76 -4.34 20.82 -28.79
N ALA A 77 -4.90 19.65 -29.10
CA ALA A 77 -4.76 19.01 -30.40
C ALA A 77 -5.94 18.10 -30.70
N ARG A 78 -6.21 17.91 -31.99
CA ARG A 78 -7.19 16.94 -32.51
C ARG A 78 -6.53 16.13 -33.60
N GLN A 79 -6.84 14.86 -33.66
CA GLN A 79 -6.32 13.97 -34.68
C GLN A 79 -7.45 13.12 -35.24
N ASP A 80 -7.67 13.26 -36.56
CA ASP A 80 -8.59 12.42 -37.32
C ASP A 80 -8.07 10.98 -37.36
N LEU A 81 -8.94 10.03 -37.02
CA LEU A 81 -8.65 8.60 -36.99
C LEU A 81 -9.01 7.90 -38.32
N GLY A 82 -9.79 8.52 -39.19
CA GLY A 82 -10.24 7.95 -40.46
C GLY A 82 -11.26 6.81 -40.32
N GLY A 83 -11.75 6.56 -39.10
CA GLY A 83 -12.71 5.51 -38.75
C GLY A 83 -13.19 5.67 -37.31
N VAL A 84 -14.09 4.80 -36.86
CA VAL A 84 -14.72 4.95 -35.54
C VAL A 84 -13.77 4.42 -34.45
N PRO A 85 -13.35 5.25 -33.46
CA PRO A 85 -12.58 4.75 -32.33
C PRO A 85 -13.39 3.70 -31.57
N HIS A 86 -12.82 2.51 -31.44
CA HIS A 86 -13.42 1.39 -30.74
C HIS A 86 -12.89 1.26 -29.31
N SER A 87 -11.57 1.36 -29.13
CA SER A 87 -10.91 1.36 -27.82
C SER A 87 -9.62 2.19 -27.86
N ALA A 88 -9.25 2.77 -26.71
CA ALA A 88 -8.03 3.55 -26.53
C ALA A 88 -7.35 3.20 -25.21
N ALA A 89 -6.04 3.43 -25.15
CA ALA A 89 -5.24 3.32 -23.92
C ALA A 89 -4.08 4.31 -23.96
N THR A 90 -3.67 4.75 -22.78
CA THR A 90 -2.60 5.74 -22.60
C THR A 90 -1.53 5.23 -21.64
N ALA A 91 -0.29 5.67 -21.82
CA ALA A 91 0.79 5.45 -20.86
C ALA A 91 1.75 6.63 -20.84
N ALA A 92 2.19 7.01 -19.64
CA ALA A 92 3.30 7.93 -19.46
C ALA A 92 4.59 7.35 -20.07
N VAL A 93 5.43 8.20 -20.64
CA VAL A 93 6.74 7.81 -21.19
C VAL A 93 7.83 8.09 -20.15
N PRO A 94 8.42 7.09 -19.49
CA PRO A 94 9.33 7.34 -18.36
C PRO A 94 10.61 8.07 -18.77
N SER A 95 11.10 7.88 -20.01
CA SER A 95 12.27 8.58 -20.55
C SER A 95 12.00 10.03 -20.97
N ALA A 96 10.74 10.45 -21.02
CA ALA A 96 10.35 11.77 -21.51
C ALA A 96 9.19 12.31 -20.66
N PRO A 97 9.47 12.91 -19.48
CA PRO A 97 8.45 13.48 -18.61
C PRO A 97 7.52 14.44 -19.38
N GLY A 98 6.20 14.28 -19.18
CA GLY A 98 5.17 15.06 -19.88
C GLY A 98 4.80 14.54 -21.28
N MET A 99 5.46 13.48 -21.77
CA MET A 99 4.99 12.75 -22.96
C MET A 99 4.10 11.58 -22.56
N VAL A 100 3.01 11.40 -23.32
CA VAL A 100 2.10 10.26 -23.24
C VAL A 100 2.09 9.50 -24.56
N SER A 101 2.18 8.17 -24.48
CA SER A 101 1.85 7.28 -25.60
C SER A 101 0.35 7.05 -25.63
N VAL A 102 -0.29 7.26 -26.78
CA VAL A 102 -1.72 7.03 -27.01
C VAL A 102 -1.86 5.97 -28.09
N ALA A 103 -2.57 4.90 -27.78
CA ALA A 103 -2.90 3.85 -28.72
C ALA A 103 -4.42 3.85 -28.93
N VAL A 104 -4.88 3.81 -30.19
CA VAL A 104 -6.30 3.85 -30.54
C VAL A 104 -6.60 2.77 -31.59
N VAL A 105 -7.53 1.87 -31.28
CA VAL A 105 -8.10 0.91 -32.23
C VAL A 105 -9.31 1.54 -32.89
N ILE A 106 -9.37 1.40 -34.21
CA ILE A 106 -10.27 2.11 -35.10
C ILE A 106 -11.01 1.07 -35.94
N ALA A 107 -12.33 1.03 -35.83
CA ALA A 107 -13.17 0.23 -36.70
C ALA A 107 -13.22 0.87 -38.10
N GLN A 108 -12.97 0.08 -39.15
CA GLN A 108 -12.95 0.54 -40.53
C GLN A 108 -14.27 0.30 -41.24
N GLU A 109 -14.64 1.20 -42.17
CA GLU A 109 -15.76 1.00 -43.08
C GLU A 109 -15.45 -0.18 -44.02
N GLY A 110 -16.27 -1.24 -43.97
CA GLY A 110 -16.04 -2.49 -44.72
C GLY A 110 -15.62 -3.70 -43.87
N GLY A 111 -15.42 -3.51 -42.55
CA GLY A 111 -15.07 -4.56 -41.60
C GLY A 111 -13.57 -4.63 -41.29
N GLY A 112 -13.24 -5.05 -40.06
CA GLY A 112 -11.87 -5.09 -39.54
C GLY A 112 -11.46 -3.83 -38.77
N PHE A 113 -10.30 -3.90 -38.11
CA PHE A 113 -9.78 -2.83 -37.27
C PHE A 113 -8.36 -2.40 -37.66
N ALA A 114 -8.04 -1.14 -37.40
CA ALA A 114 -6.71 -0.56 -37.51
C ALA A 114 -6.24 -0.04 -36.15
N LEU A 115 -4.93 -0.09 -35.87
CA LEU A 115 -4.34 0.55 -34.69
C LEU A 115 -3.56 1.77 -35.14
N ARG A 116 -3.77 2.91 -34.46
CA ARG A 116 -2.90 4.08 -34.56
C ARG A 116 -2.21 4.33 -33.23
N LEU A 117 -0.93 4.63 -33.31
CA LEU A 117 -0.10 5.02 -32.19
C LEU A 117 0.30 6.48 -32.34
N PHE A 118 0.15 7.23 -31.26
CA PHE A 118 0.57 8.62 -31.17
C PHE A 118 1.48 8.78 -29.96
N ALA A 119 2.47 9.63 -30.07
CA ALA A 119 3.10 10.25 -28.93
C ALA A 119 2.50 11.66 -28.79
N ALA A 120 2.15 12.09 -27.58
CA ALA A 120 1.53 13.39 -27.37
C ALA A 120 2.11 14.11 -26.17
N ASN A 121 2.14 15.44 -26.22
CA ASN A 121 2.41 16.30 -25.06
C ASN A 121 1.74 17.66 -25.22
N ALA A 122 1.74 18.45 -24.14
CA ALA A 122 1.08 19.74 -24.11
C ALA A 122 1.62 20.76 -25.14
N ALA A 123 2.91 20.68 -25.48
CA ALA A 123 3.60 21.64 -26.33
C ALA A 123 3.52 21.31 -27.83
N ARG A 124 3.44 20.03 -28.20
CA ARG A 124 3.54 19.54 -29.59
C ARG A 124 2.25 18.89 -30.10
N GLY A 125 1.25 18.68 -29.25
CA GLY A 125 0.04 17.94 -29.64
C GLY A 125 0.35 16.49 -29.98
N PHE A 126 -0.37 15.90 -30.93
CA PHE A 126 -0.13 14.54 -31.40
C PHE A 126 1.02 14.48 -32.42
N VAL A 127 1.92 13.53 -32.23
CA VAL A 127 2.98 13.14 -33.15
C VAL A 127 2.72 11.67 -33.52
N ALA A 128 2.35 11.42 -34.78
CA ALA A 128 2.02 10.08 -35.25
C ALA A 128 3.26 9.16 -35.31
N ALA A 129 3.09 7.92 -34.88
CA ALA A 129 4.01 6.83 -35.13
C ALA A 129 3.27 5.73 -35.91
N ASP A 130 3.47 5.66 -37.23
CA ASP A 130 2.84 4.61 -38.05
C ASP A 130 3.41 3.24 -37.66
N ALA A 131 2.55 2.36 -37.13
CA ALA A 131 2.90 1.00 -36.77
C ALA A 131 1.96 0.00 -37.44
N THR A 132 2.09 -0.17 -38.76
CA THR A 132 1.53 -1.33 -39.46
C THR A 132 2.64 -2.33 -39.77
N LYS A 133 2.81 -3.35 -38.93
CA LYS A 133 3.58 -4.57 -39.27
C LYS A 133 2.76 -5.84 -39.01
N GLY A 134 2.93 -6.82 -39.91
CA GLY A 134 1.96 -7.87 -40.27
C GLY A 134 1.46 -8.87 -39.21
N GLY A 135 1.95 -8.83 -37.96
CA GLY A 135 1.36 -9.63 -36.87
C GLY A 135 0.07 -9.02 -36.30
N LEU A 136 0.00 -7.68 -36.32
CA LEU A 136 -1.10 -6.90 -35.76
C LEU A 136 -2.42 -7.08 -36.51
N ALA A 137 -2.34 -7.21 -37.84
CA ALA A 137 -3.50 -7.31 -38.73
C ALA A 137 -4.34 -8.57 -38.49
N LYS A 138 -3.78 -9.63 -37.88
CA LYS A 138 -4.54 -10.84 -37.54
C LYS A 138 -5.33 -10.68 -36.24
N ALA A 139 -4.71 -10.11 -35.20
CA ALA A 139 -5.38 -9.84 -33.93
C ALA A 139 -6.50 -8.81 -34.12
N LEU A 140 -6.22 -7.69 -34.81
CA LEU A 140 -7.19 -6.63 -35.11
C LEU A 140 -8.32 -7.01 -36.09
N ARG A 141 -8.51 -8.29 -36.43
CA ARG A 141 -9.72 -8.72 -37.15
C ARG A 141 -10.84 -9.12 -36.20
N ASP A 142 -10.53 -9.29 -34.92
CA ASP A 142 -11.51 -9.65 -33.90
C ASP A 142 -12.10 -8.39 -33.24
N PRO A 143 -13.43 -8.24 -33.14
CA PRO A 143 -14.07 -7.16 -32.39
C PRO A 143 -13.81 -7.18 -30.88
N GLY A 144 -13.30 -8.29 -30.33
CA GLY A 144 -12.91 -8.41 -28.94
C GLY A 144 -11.46 -7.96 -28.65
N VAL A 145 -10.83 -7.04 -29.36
CA VAL A 145 -9.41 -6.74 -29.04
C VAL A 145 -9.26 -5.61 -28.02
N SER A 146 -8.55 -5.91 -26.92
CA SER A 146 -8.08 -4.91 -25.95
C SER A 146 -6.55 -4.83 -25.95
N PHE A 147 -6.01 -3.70 -25.50
CA PHE A 147 -4.57 -3.49 -25.44
C PHE A 147 -4.17 -2.69 -24.22
N LEU A 148 -2.95 -2.95 -23.76
CA LEU A 148 -2.34 -2.31 -22.62
C LEU A 148 -0.93 -1.89 -23.02
N PRO A 149 -0.58 -0.61 -22.90
CA PRO A 149 0.81 -0.21 -22.96
C PRO A 149 1.55 -0.84 -21.77
N ALA A 150 2.65 -1.56 -22.04
CA ALA A 150 3.47 -2.18 -21.01
C ALA A 150 4.94 -1.76 -21.20
N THR A 151 5.56 -1.19 -20.16
CA THR A 151 7.01 -0.97 -20.16
C THR A 151 7.70 -2.31 -20.00
N VAL A 152 8.15 -2.90 -21.10
CA VAL A 152 8.83 -4.20 -21.08
C VAL A 152 10.25 -4.08 -21.64
N GLU A 153 11.21 -3.69 -20.80
CA GLU A 153 12.63 -4.02 -21.00
C GLU A 153 13.49 -3.86 -19.74
N LYS A 154 14.52 -4.71 -19.61
CA LYS A 154 15.63 -4.54 -18.66
C LYS A 154 16.44 -3.30 -19.02
N GLY A 155 16.26 -2.22 -18.26
CA GLY A 155 17.18 -1.08 -18.26
C GLY A 155 17.04 -0.09 -19.42
N ARG A 156 15.94 -0.12 -20.19
CA ARG A 156 15.60 0.92 -21.18
C ARG A 156 14.10 1.27 -21.10
N PRO A 157 13.72 2.56 -20.98
CA PRO A 157 12.32 2.97 -21.03
C PRO A 157 11.73 2.81 -22.44
N GLY A 158 10.60 2.10 -22.54
CA GLY A 158 9.86 1.82 -23.79
C GLY A 158 10.33 0.52 -24.43
N THR A 159 9.48 -0.46 -24.72
CA THR A 159 8.72 -0.44 -26.00
C THR A 159 7.90 -1.74 -26.15
N ALA A 160 7.01 -2.06 -25.20
CA ALA A 160 6.06 -3.13 -25.45
C ALA A 160 4.59 -2.75 -25.39
N LEU A 161 3.85 -3.26 -26.37
CA LEU A 161 2.40 -3.17 -26.41
C LEU A 161 1.90 -4.59 -26.29
N VAL A 162 1.13 -4.85 -25.25
CA VAL A 162 0.44 -6.12 -25.07
C VAL A 162 -0.95 -5.97 -25.64
N ILE A 163 -1.26 -6.83 -26.61
CA ILE A 163 -2.58 -6.90 -27.25
C ILE A 163 -3.16 -8.26 -26.92
N TRP A 164 -4.45 -8.28 -26.63
CA TRP A 164 -5.12 -9.50 -26.22
C TRP A 164 -6.58 -9.49 -26.71
N ASP A 165 -7.04 -10.70 -27.06
CA ASP A 165 -8.35 -10.97 -27.63
C ASP A 165 -9.34 -11.44 -26.53
N ARG A 166 -10.45 -10.72 -26.38
CA ARG A 166 -11.60 -10.96 -25.49
C ARG A 166 -12.60 -11.97 -26.06
N ALA A 167 -12.39 -12.50 -27.27
CA ALA A 167 -13.41 -13.25 -27.99
C ALA A 167 -13.90 -14.53 -27.28
N ASP A 168 -15.18 -14.79 -27.51
CA ASP A 168 -15.97 -15.97 -27.17
C ASP A 168 -16.45 -16.59 -28.51
N PRO A 169 -16.29 -17.89 -28.81
CA PRO A 169 -16.01 -19.00 -27.90
C PRO A 169 -14.52 -19.20 -27.55
N PRO A 170 -14.24 -19.81 -26.39
CA PRO A 170 -12.89 -19.99 -25.88
C PRO A 170 -12.02 -20.84 -26.81
N GLY A 171 -10.96 -20.23 -27.36
CA GLY A 171 -10.00 -20.93 -28.22
C GLY A 171 -9.00 -20.05 -28.98
N SER A 172 -9.26 -18.75 -29.14
CA SER A 172 -8.39 -17.83 -29.90
C SER A 172 -7.48 -16.95 -29.06
N GLY A 173 -7.67 -16.87 -27.74
CA GLY A 173 -7.01 -15.91 -26.85
C GLY A 173 -5.48 -15.90 -26.99
N GLN A 174 -4.97 -15.04 -27.87
CA GLN A 174 -3.53 -14.85 -28.08
C GLN A 174 -3.13 -13.53 -27.43
N ILE A 175 -2.14 -13.61 -26.54
CA ILE A 175 -1.41 -12.44 -26.07
C ILE A 175 -0.35 -12.15 -27.12
N LEU A 176 -0.46 -11.02 -27.80
CA LEU A 176 0.57 -10.55 -28.70
C LEU A 176 1.42 -9.52 -27.96
N VAL A 177 2.64 -9.90 -27.59
CA VAL A 177 3.62 -8.98 -27.01
C VAL A 177 4.45 -8.39 -28.15
N LEU A 178 4.24 -7.11 -28.43
CA LEU A 178 5.02 -6.38 -29.43
C LEU A 178 6.26 -5.81 -28.75
N ARG A 179 7.46 -6.09 -29.25
CA ARG A 179 8.72 -5.47 -28.79
C ARG A 179 9.51 -4.99 -30.00
N GLY A 180 9.90 -3.72 -30.03
CA GLY A 180 10.70 -3.16 -31.13
C GLY A 180 10.10 -3.38 -32.54
N GLY A 181 8.77 -3.49 -32.64
CA GLY A 181 8.05 -3.74 -33.90
C GLY A 181 7.92 -5.22 -34.33
N ALA A 182 8.43 -6.17 -33.54
CA ALA A 182 8.19 -7.60 -33.73
C ALA A 182 7.17 -8.11 -32.69
N GLY A 183 6.13 -8.80 -33.14
CA GLY A 183 5.13 -9.40 -32.27
C GLY A 183 5.43 -10.86 -32.00
N ARG A 184 5.44 -11.26 -30.72
CA ARG A 184 5.49 -12.67 -30.31
C ARG A 184 4.11 -13.08 -29.79
N PRO A 185 3.41 -14.02 -30.45
CA PRO A 185 2.20 -14.60 -29.89
C PRO A 185 2.56 -15.51 -28.73
N VAL A 186 1.80 -15.38 -27.66
CA VAL A 186 1.86 -16.18 -26.43
C VAL A 186 0.44 -16.68 -26.19
N ALA A 187 0.29 -17.99 -26.07
CA ALA A 187 -0.98 -18.60 -25.68
C ALA A 187 -0.96 -18.75 -24.17
N PRO A 188 -1.76 -17.99 -23.41
CA PRO A 188 -1.85 -18.16 -21.97
C PRO A 188 -2.53 -19.49 -21.62
N ASP A 189 -2.14 -20.08 -20.50
CA ASP A 189 -2.73 -21.35 -20.02
C ASP A 189 -4.23 -21.23 -19.68
N ASP A 190 -4.70 -20.01 -19.40
CA ASP A 190 -6.10 -19.65 -19.22
C ASP A 190 -6.46 -18.46 -20.11
N GLN A 191 -7.74 -18.28 -20.44
CA GLN A 191 -8.22 -17.18 -21.28
C GLN A 191 -8.84 -16.07 -20.40
N PRO A 192 -8.05 -15.06 -19.98
CA PRO A 192 -8.59 -13.94 -19.22
C PRO A 192 -9.51 -13.09 -20.08
N GLN A 193 -10.42 -12.33 -19.48
CA GLN A 193 -11.25 -11.31 -20.15
C GLN A 193 -10.81 -9.87 -19.86
N HIS A 194 -9.90 -9.69 -18.92
CA HIS A 194 -9.19 -8.43 -18.74
C HIS A 194 -7.76 -8.77 -18.35
N MET A 195 -6.81 -8.03 -18.90
CA MET A 195 -5.44 -8.05 -18.42
C MET A 195 -5.12 -6.67 -17.86
N ILE A 196 -4.21 -6.63 -16.90
CA ILE A 196 -3.81 -5.44 -16.18
C ILE A 196 -2.28 -5.53 -16.02
N PRO A 197 -1.51 -4.53 -16.46
CA PRO A 197 -0.08 -4.48 -16.16
C PRO A 197 0.09 -4.29 -14.65
N ILE A 198 0.94 -5.10 -14.04
CA ILE A 198 1.33 -4.95 -12.63
C ILE A 198 2.79 -4.55 -12.55
N GLY A 199 3.32 -4.29 -11.34
CA GLY A 199 4.61 -3.67 -11.03
C GLY A 199 5.90 -4.24 -11.66
N SER A 200 5.81 -5.12 -12.66
CA SER A 200 6.90 -5.67 -13.44
C SER A 200 6.57 -5.73 -14.95
N PRO A 201 7.56 -5.54 -15.83
CA PRO A 201 7.46 -5.79 -17.27
C PRO A 201 7.01 -7.20 -17.67
N GLU A 202 7.20 -8.18 -16.79
CA GLU A 202 7.02 -9.61 -17.09
C GLU A 202 5.69 -10.15 -16.57
N TRP A 203 5.06 -9.47 -15.61
CA TRP A 203 3.90 -9.99 -14.90
C TRP A 203 2.65 -9.17 -15.23
N MET A 204 1.53 -9.86 -15.44
CA MET A 204 0.22 -9.26 -15.64
C MET A 204 -0.80 -9.88 -14.69
N LEU A 205 -1.70 -9.06 -14.16
CA LEU A 205 -2.91 -9.52 -13.50
C LEU A 205 -3.98 -9.79 -14.55
N ALA A 206 -4.55 -10.99 -14.53
CA ALA A 206 -5.54 -11.44 -15.48
C ALA A 206 -6.85 -11.73 -14.74
N LEU A 207 -7.94 -11.08 -15.13
CA LEU A 207 -9.27 -11.32 -14.57
C LEU A 207 -10.03 -12.31 -15.43
N HIS A 208 -10.69 -13.24 -14.76
CA HIS A 208 -11.55 -14.26 -15.37
C HIS A 208 -12.96 -14.13 -14.76
N PRO A 209 -13.75 -13.11 -15.14
CA PRO A 209 -15.09 -12.91 -14.62
C PRO A 209 -15.96 -14.18 -14.65
N PRO A 210 -16.10 -14.94 -15.76
CA PRO A 210 -16.99 -16.10 -15.79
C PRO A 210 -16.56 -17.21 -14.81
N ALA A 211 -15.25 -17.27 -14.51
CA ALA A 211 -14.70 -18.21 -13.55
C ALA A 211 -14.60 -17.64 -12.13
N GLY A 212 -15.02 -16.38 -11.91
CA GLY A 212 -14.99 -15.70 -10.62
C GLY A 212 -13.60 -15.69 -9.99
N ARG A 213 -12.54 -15.39 -10.76
CA ARG A 213 -11.16 -15.43 -10.26
C ARG A 213 -10.25 -14.41 -10.92
N ALA A 214 -9.14 -14.11 -10.26
CA ALA A 214 -8.00 -13.43 -10.87
C ALA A 214 -6.75 -14.33 -10.79
N THR A 215 -5.83 -14.13 -11.73
CA THR A 215 -4.59 -14.90 -11.84
C THR A 215 -3.42 -13.98 -12.17
N VAL A 216 -2.23 -14.31 -11.65
CA VAL A 216 -0.97 -13.72 -12.13
C VAL A 216 -0.47 -14.55 -13.31
N ILE A 217 -0.19 -13.89 -14.44
CA ILE A 217 0.31 -14.49 -15.68
C ILE A 217 1.64 -13.86 -16.06
N ASP A 218 2.60 -14.69 -16.48
CA ASP A 218 3.82 -14.23 -17.16
C ASP A 218 3.48 -13.83 -18.60
N ALA A 219 3.66 -12.54 -18.92
CA ALA A 219 3.37 -11.99 -20.25
C ALA A 219 4.23 -12.60 -21.37
N LEU A 220 5.41 -13.13 -21.04
CA LEU A 220 6.36 -13.69 -22.01
C LEU A 220 6.14 -15.17 -22.30
N THR A 221 5.72 -15.91 -21.29
CA THR A 221 5.55 -17.37 -21.38
C THR A 221 4.09 -17.80 -21.45
N GLY A 222 3.17 -16.98 -20.93
CA GLY A 222 1.76 -17.32 -20.77
C GLY A 222 1.47 -18.19 -19.55
N ALA A 223 2.50 -18.51 -18.75
CA ALA A 223 2.39 -19.37 -17.59
C ALA A 223 1.62 -18.69 -16.45
N ARG A 224 0.77 -19.47 -15.77
CA ARG A 224 0.07 -19.04 -14.55
C ARG A 224 0.94 -19.27 -13.33
N HIS A 225 0.90 -18.34 -12.38
CA HIS A 225 1.71 -18.42 -11.16
C HIS A 225 0.88 -18.44 -9.87
N ASP A 226 -0.09 -17.54 -9.75
CA ASP A 226 -0.95 -17.48 -8.58
C ASP A 226 -2.39 -17.21 -8.99
N ASN A 227 -3.35 -17.57 -8.13
CA ASN A 227 -4.76 -17.30 -8.36
C ASN A 227 -5.53 -17.02 -7.07
N VAL A 228 -6.59 -16.24 -7.20
CA VAL A 228 -7.52 -15.99 -6.10
C VAL A 228 -8.94 -16.04 -6.61
N LEU A 229 -9.83 -16.67 -5.85
CA LEU A 229 -11.26 -16.64 -6.11
C LEU A 229 -11.82 -15.30 -5.66
N ILE A 230 -12.68 -14.74 -6.50
CA ILE A 230 -13.32 -13.45 -6.32
C ILE A 230 -14.80 -13.65 -6.51
N GLU A 231 -15.51 -13.78 -5.39
CA GLU A 231 -16.96 -13.81 -5.38
C GLU A 231 -17.50 -12.53 -6.04
N ASN A 232 -18.58 -12.67 -6.81
CA ASN A 232 -19.28 -11.59 -7.49
C ASN A 232 -18.50 -10.88 -8.62
N LEU A 233 -17.31 -11.38 -8.99
CA LEU A 233 -16.60 -10.89 -10.17
C LEU A 233 -17.34 -11.26 -11.46
N GLY A 234 -17.87 -12.49 -11.52
CA GLY A 234 -18.57 -13.04 -12.68
C GLY A 234 -20.05 -12.75 -12.77
N ASP A 235 -20.57 -11.95 -11.85
CA ASP A 235 -21.97 -11.57 -11.88
C ASP A 235 -22.17 -10.60 -13.04
N GLY A 236 -23.00 -11.00 -14.01
CA GLY A 236 -23.34 -10.20 -15.17
C GLY A 236 -22.25 -10.10 -16.23
N PRO A 237 -22.44 -9.23 -17.23
CA PRO A 237 -21.59 -9.24 -18.40
C PRO A 237 -20.33 -8.36 -18.21
N PRO A 238 -19.20 -8.71 -18.86
CA PRO A 238 -17.89 -8.08 -18.58
C PRO A 238 -17.82 -6.58 -18.89
N GLU A 239 -18.69 -6.07 -19.76
CA GLU A 239 -18.79 -4.63 -20.06
C GLU A 239 -19.22 -3.79 -18.85
N GLN A 240 -19.86 -4.39 -17.84
CA GLN A 240 -20.26 -3.70 -16.61
C GLN A 240 -19.15 -3.67 -15.54
N LEU A 241 -17.93 -4.08 -15.89
CA LEU A 241 -16.75 -3.94 -15.03
C LEU A 241 -16.05 -2.61 -15.32
N ALA A 242 -15.95 -1.76 -14.31
CA ALA A 242 -15.04 -0.62 -14.31
C ALA A 242 -13.77 -0.98 -13.56
N LEU A 243 -12.63 -0.58 -14.11
CA LEU A 243 -11.30 -0.90 -13.59
C LEU A 243 -10.53 0.39 -13.32
N PHE A 244 -9.90 0.47 -12.15
CA PHE A 244 -8.87 1.46 -11.89
C PHE A 244 -7.57 0.76 -11.51
N VAL A 245 -6.48 1.21 -12.15
CA VAL A 245 -5.12 0.70 -11.95
C VAL A 245 -4.21 1.91 -11.85
N PRO A 246 -3.42 2.07 -10.76
CA PRO A 246 -2.53 3.21 -10.61
C PRO A 246 -1.39 3.17 -11.65
N ALA A 247 -1.24 4.25 -12.41
CA ALA A 247 -0.24 4.40 -13.45
C ALA A 247 1.11 4.87 -12.88
N GLU A 248 1.87 3.95 -12.29
CA GLU A 248 3.34 4.04 -12.22
C GLU A 248 3.93 2.71 -11.73
N VAL A 249 4.40 1.92 -12.69
CA VAL A 249 5.15 0.69 -12.45
C VAL A 249 6.62 1.03 -12.18
N HIS A 250 6.88 1.76 -11.10
CA HIS A 250 8.17 1.83 -10.44
C HIS A 250 7.96 1.69 -8.92
N GLY A 251 7.63 0.47 -8.48
CA GLY A 251 7.74 0.07 -7.07
C GLY A 251 6.50 0.18 -6.18
N GLY A 252 5.28 0.10 -6.72
CA GLY A 252 4.03 -0.03 -5.94
C GLY A 252 3.28 -1.36 -6.21
N THR A 253 2.55 -1.85 -5.20
CA THR A 253 1.95 -3.19 -4.97
C THR A 253 0.89 -3.70 -5.96
N GLY A 254 0.82 -3.20 -7.20
CA GLY A 254 -0.11 -3.73 -8.22
C GLY A 254 -1.58 -3.80 -7.78
N ASP A 255 -2.03 -2.88 -6.93
CA ASP A 255 -3.40 -2.89 -6.41
C ASP A 255 -4.40 -2.44 -7.49
N ALA A 256 -5.40 -3.28 -7.77
CA ALA A 256 -6.45 -3.01 -8.75
C ALA A 256 -7.81 -2.84 -8.06
N LEU A 257 -8.57 -1.83 -8.49
CA LEU A 257 -9.97 -1.65 -8.08
C LEU A 257 -10.89 -2.09 -9.21
N ILE A 258 -11.90 -2.88 -8.87
CA ILE A 258 -12.88 -3.42 -9.81
C ILE A 258 -14.27 -3.11 -9.25
N ALA A 259 -15.03 -2.28 -9.94
CA ALA A 259 -16.45 -2.09 -9.64
C ALA A 259 -17.25 -2.96 -10.61
N ASN A 260 -18.03 -3.89 -10.08
CA ASN A 260 -18.95 -4.69 -10.86
C ASN A 260 -20.35 -4.08 -10.76
N GLY A 261 -20.89 -3.67 -11.91
CA GLY A 261 -22.20 -3.05 -12.00
C GLY A 261 -23.36 -3.99 -11.64
N SER A 262 -23.30 -5.23 -12.11
CA SER A 262 -24.32 -6.25 -11.88
C SER A 262 -24.43 -6.68 -10.42
N SER A 263 -23.29 -6.92 -9.75
CA SER A 263 -23.30 -7.25 -8.31
C SER A 263 -23.37 -6.02 -7.40
N GLY A 264 -23.03 -4.85 -7.93
CA GLY A 264 -22.91 -3.61 -7.16
C GLY A 264 -21.85 -3.70 -6.08
N GLN A 265 -20.74 -4.36 -6.36
CA GLN A 265 -19.58 -4.50 -5.46
C GLN A 265 -18.40 -3.72 -5.99
N LEU A 266 -17.66 -3.08 -5.09
CA LEU A 266 -16.30 -2.65 -5.32
C LEU A 266 -15.37 -3.70 -4.71
N ILE A 267 -14.45 -4.20 -5.51
CA ILE A 267 -13.46 -5.20 -5.16
C ILE A 267 -12.08 -4.54 -5.26
N ALA A 268 -11.29 -4.60 -4.20
CA ALA A 268 -9.87 -4.28 -4.25
C ALA A 268 -9.06 -5.57 -4.25
N LEU A 269 -8.24 -5.73 -5.27
CA LEU A 269 -7.23 -6.77 -5.37
C LEU A 269 -5.87 -6.18 -5.08
N THR A 270 -5.10 -6.86 -4.25
CA THR A 270 -3.72 -6.48 -3.95
C THR A 270 -2.75 -7.51 -4.49
N VAL A 271 -1.70 -7.02 -5.14
CA VAL A 271 -0.62 -7.84 -5.69
C VAL A 271 0.61 -7.67 -4.82
N SER A 272 0.72 -8.53 -3.81
CA SER A 272 1.82 -8.50 -2.87
C SER A 272 3.18 -8.58 -3.59
N PRO A 273 4.15 -7.72 -3.19
CA PRO A 273 5.47 -7.71 -3.81
C PRO A 273 6.20 -9.03 -3.55
N GLY A 274 6.70 -9.65 -4.62
CA GLY A 274 7.38 -10.93 -4.60
C GLY A 274 7.92 -11.27 -5.99
N TYR A 275 8.78 -12.28 -6.07
CA TYR A 275 9.22 -12.83 -7.35
C TYR A 275 9.09 -14.36 -7.35
N PRO A 276 7.98 -14.92 -7.87
CA PRO A 276 6.86 -14.25 -8.54
C PRO A 276 5.93 -13.47 -7.58
N PRO A 277 5.16 -12.50 -8.09
CA PRO A 277 4.18 -11.77 -7.27
C PRO A 277 3.00 -12.66 -6.87
N LEU A 278 2.37 -12.35 -5.74
CA LEU A 278 1.24 -13.10 -5.17
C LEU A 278 -0.01 -12.23 -5.06
N LEU A 279 -1.19 -12.86 -5.04
CA LEU A 279 -2.47 -12.19 -4.84
C LEU A 279 -2.94 -12.33 -3.40
N ASP A 280 -3.22 -11.19 -2.78
CA ASP A 280 -3.87 -11.16 -1.47
C ASP A 280 -5.37 -11.48 -1.60
N PRO A 281 -6.02 -11.95 -0.53
CA PRO A 281 -7.47 -12.11 -0.51
C PRO A 281 -8.19 -10.80 -0.88
N PRO A 282 -9.20 -10.83 -1.78
CA PRO A 282 -9.88 -9.62 -2.24
C PRO A 282 -10.65 -8.94 -1.12
N LEU A 283 -10.47 -7.62 -0.99
CA LEU A 283 -11.30 -6.79 -0.14
C LEU A 283 -12.54 -6.34 -0.91
N ARG A 284 -13.67 -6.24 -0.23
CA ARG A 284 -14.96 -5.96 -0.87
C ARG A 284 -15.80 -5.01 -0.05
N ILE A 285 -16.52 -4.13 -0.75
CA ILE A 285 -17.56 -3.30 -0.17
C ILE A 285 -18.73 -3.15 -1.15
N GLY A 286 -19.95 -3.22 -0.63
CA GLY A 286 -21.14 -3.01 -1.42
C GLY A 286 -21.32 -1.53 -1.79
N LEU A 287 -21.60 -1.24 -3.05
CA LEU A 287 -21.91 0.09 -3.57
C LEU A 287 -23.36 0.48 -3.27
N ASN A 288 -23.89 0.08 -2.12
CA ASN A 288 -25.32 0.12 -1.79
C ASN A 288 -25.88 1.54 -1.73
N ALA A 289 -25.06 2.53 -1.39
CA ALA A 289 -25.45 3.92 -1.40
C ALA A 289 -25.74 4.47 -2.81
N LEU A 290 -25.22 3.83 -3.87
CA LEU A 290 -25.57 4.17 -5.26
C LEU A 290 -26.91 3.54 -5.71
N ARG A 291 -27.59 2.72 -4.88
CA ARG A 291 -28.78 1.92 -5.27
C ARG A 291 -29.97 2.73 -5.80
N GLY A 292 -30.14 3.97 -5.39
CA GLY A 292 -31.25 4.83 -5.87
C GLY A 292 -31.22 5.07 -7.38
N ASP A 293 -30.02 5.02 -7.97
CA ASP A 293 -29.75 5.36 -9.37
C ASP A 293 -29.26 4.15 -10.18
N ARG A 294 -29.53 2.91 -9.74
CA ARG A 294 -29.14 1.69 -10.47
C ARG A 294 -30.30 1.13 -11.29
N PRO A 295 -30.48 1.55 -12.56
CA PRO A 295 -31.27 0.76 -13.49
C PRO A 295 -30.61 -0.60 -13.73
N GLU A 296 -31.38 -1.59 -14.24
CA GLU A 296 -30.78 -2.79 -14.83
C GLU A 296 -29.72 -2.37 -15.86
N GLY A 297 -28.50 -2.89 -15.72
CA GLY A 297 -27.37 -2.48 -16.57
C GLY A 297 -26.58 -1.26 -16.09
N PHE A 298 -26.57 -0.97 -14.78
CA PHE A 298 -25.70 0.05 -14.16
C PHE A 298 -24.24 -0.09 -14.64
N MET A 299 -23.73 0.97 -15.27
CA MET A 299 -22.35 1.08 -15.73
C MET A 299 -21.54 1.94 -14.75
N PRO A 300 -20.69 1.33 -13.90
CA PRO A 300 -19.86 2.09 -12.99
C PRO A 300 -18.75 2.85 -13.73
N TRP A 301 -18.24 3.90 -13.10
CA TRP A 301 -16.92 4.48 -13.39
C TRP A 301 -16.16 4.65 -12.07
N ILE A 302 -14.82 4.62 -12.15
CA ILE A 302 -13.94 4.69 -10.97
C ILE A 302 -12.83 5.69 -11.23
N ALA A 303 -12.60 6.59 -10.27
CA ALA A 303 -11.39 7.38 -10.18
C ALA A 303 -10.80 7.23 -8.76
N ALA A 304 -9.52 6.96 -8.65
CA ALA A 304 -8.84 6.84 -7.36
C ALA A 304 -7.42 7.42 -7.42
N ASP A 305 -6.89 7.86 -6.29
CA ASP A 305 -5.50 8.28 -6.20
C ASP A 305 -4.56 7.05 -6.19
N ARG A 306 -3.25 7.25 -6.42
CA ARG A 306 -2.27 6.15 -6.48
C ARG A 306 -2.24 5.29 -5.22
N ALA A 307 -2.45 5.91 -4.05
CA ALA A 307 -2.45 5.23 -2.76
C ALA A 307 -3.81 4.62 -2.39
N GLN A 308 -4.85 4.83 -3.23
CA GLN A 308 -6.24 4.46 -2.93
C GLN A 308 -6.72 5.02 -1.58
N SER A 309 -6.12 6.12 -1.14
CA SER A 309 -6.51 6.88 0.03
C SER A 309 -7.84 7.60 -0.18
N LEU A 310 -8.20 7.85 -1.45
CA LEU A 310 -9.49 8.35 -1.87
C LEU A 310 -9.93 7.61 -3.15
N ILE A 311 -11.10 7.01 -3.09
CA ILE A 311 -11.72 6.28 -4.18
C ILE A 311 -13.08 6.91 -4.45
N VAL A 312 -13.34 7.29 -5.69
CA VAL A 312 -14.63 7.82 -6.12
C VAL A 312 -15.23 6.85 -7.13
N VAL A 313 -16.45 6.42 -6.84
CA VAL A 313 -17.24 5.52 -7.68
C VAL A 313 -18.56 6.21 -8.00
N GLY A 314 -18.94 6.23 -9.27
CA GLY A 314 -20.23 6.77 -9.69
C GLY A 314 -20.93 5.89 -10.72
N ALA A 315 -22.14 6.29 -11.09
CA ALA A 315 -22.91 5.67 -12.17
C ALA A 315 -22.85 6.53 -13.43
N SER A 316 -22.64 5.88 -14.57
CA SER A 316 -22.78 6.55 -15.86
C SER A 316 -24.20 7.09 -16.03
N GLY A 317 -24.33 8.38 -16.34
CA GLY A 317 -25.61 9.07 -16.46
C GLY A 317 -26.23 9.54 -15.14
N SER A 318 -25.55 9.35 -13.99
CA SER A 318 -25.98 9.90 -12.69
C SER A 318 -25.01 10.98 -12.21
N PRO A 319 -25.49 12.02 -11.49
CA PRO A 319 -24.63 12.93 -10.74
C PRO A 319 -24.15 12.33 -9.41
N SER A 320 -24.74 11.22 -8.95
CA SER A 320 -24.44 10.62 -7.65
C SER A 320 -23.08 9.92 -7.65
N ILE A 321 -22.28 10.25 -6.65
CA ILE A 321 -20.98 9.65 -6.40
C ILE A 321 -20.89 9.11 -4.98
N LEU A 322 -20.10 8.06 -4.85
CA LEU A 322 -19.67 7.49 -3.58
C LEU A 322 -18.19 7.76 -3.40
N ILE A 323 -17.84 8.35 -2.27
CA ILE A 323 -16.47 8.61 -1.85
C ILE A 323 -16.12 7.56 -0.81
N LEU A 324 -15.07 6.80 -1.07
CA LEU A 324 -14.55 5.73 -0.24
C LEU A 324 -13.08 5.96 0.05
N ARG A 325 -12.53 5.22 1.01
CA ARG A 325 -11.08 5.11 1.20
C ARG A 325 -10.69 3.70 1.57
N ARG A 326 -9.43 3.38 1.32
CA ARG A 326 -8.78 2.23 1.93
C ARG A 326 -8.28 2.61 3.32
N PHE A 327 -8.69 1.85 4.34
CA PHE A 327 -8.34 2.11 5.74
C PHE A 327 -8.30 0.81 6.53
N ARG A 328 -7.29 0.60 7.39
CA ARG A 328 -7.15 -0.59 8.27
C ARG A 328 -7.27 -1.94 7.57
N GLY A 329 -6.73 -2.05 6.36
CA GLY A 329 -6.79 -3.30 5.58
C GLY A 329 -8.19 -3.64 5.05
N GLY A 330 -9.12 -2.67 5.04
CA GLY A 330 -10.45 -2.77 4.45
C GLY A 330 -10.76 -1.57 3.55
N ILE A 331 -11.97 -1.55 3.01
CA ILE A 331 -12.53 -0.38 2.30
C ILE A 331 -13.71 0.12 3.12
N GLU A 332 -13.82 1.43 3.29
CA GLU A 332 -14.97 2.06 3.94
C GLU A 332 -15.53 3.22 3.11
N THR A 333 -16.83 3.45 3.24
CA THR A 333 -17.51 4.61 2.66
C THR A 333 -17.27 5.83 3.55
N LEU A 334 -16.73 6.90 2.97
CA LEU A 334 -16.57 8.19 3.63
C LEU A 334 -17.83 9.03 3.52
N ALA A 335 -18.36 9.15 2.31
CA ALA A 335 -19.51 10.00 2.03
C ALA A 335 -20.18 9.61 0.71
N SER A 336 -21.41 10.07 0.51
CA SER A 336 -22.06 10.17 -0.79
C SER A 336 -22.29 11.63 -1.11
N ALA A 337 -22.11 12.01 -2.37
CA ALA A 337 -22.35 13.37 -2.84
C ALA A 337 -23.06 13.35 -4.19
N SER A 338 -23.65 14.49 -4.57
CA SER A 338 -24.22 14.70 -5.90
C SER A 338 -23.42 15.79 -6.59
N LEU A 339 -22.95 15.49 -7.80
CA LEU A 339 -22.25 16.44 -8.66
C LEU A 339 -23.24 17.40 -9.31
N VAL A 340 -22.72 18.55 -9.79
CA VAL A 340 -23.53 19.57 -10.49
C VAL A 340 -24.12 19.08 -11.82
N MET A 341 -23.66 17.93 -12.32
CA MET A 341 -24.09 17.35 -13.58
C MET A 341 -23.92 15.82 -13.58
N PRO A 342 -24.72 15.10 -14.37
CA PRO A 342 -24.51 13.66 -14.56
C PRO A 342 -23.20 13.36 -15.27
N VAL A 343 -22.51 12.31 -14.84
CA VAL A 343 -21.18 11.92 -15.35
C VAL A 343 -21.28 10.66 -16.19
N ARG A 344 -20.60 10.62 -17.34
CA ARG A 344 -20.49 9.45 -18.21
C ARG A 344 -19.31 8.56 -17.87
N ASP A 345 -18.16 9.20 -17.62
CA ASP A 345 -16.85 8.54 -17.51
C ASP A 345 -15.94 9.36 -16.57
N GLY A 346 -14.95 8.72 -15.97
CA GLY A 346 -14.07 9.35 -14.98
C GLY A 346 -12.68 8.72 -14.96
N VAL A 347 -11.65 9.55 -14.81
CA VAL A 347 -10.25 9.11 -14.81
C VAL A 347 -9.39 9.93 -13.86
N THR A 348 -8.35 9.32 -13.31
CA THR A 348 -7.32 10.01 -12.54
C THR A 348 -6.22 10.54 -13.45
N LEU A 349 -5.84 11.79 -13.24
CA LEU A 349 -4.70 12.44 -13.86
C LEU A 349 -3.50 12.32 -12.93
N GLN A 350 -2.57 11.45 -13.29
CA GLN A 350 -1.42 11.08 -12.46
C GLN A 350 -0.14 11.69 -13.03
N GLY A 351 0.60 12.42 -12.20
CA GLY A 351 1.90 12.93 -12.56
C GLY A 351 3.00 11.87 -12.52
N PRO A 352 4.10 12.06 -13.26
CA PRO A 352 5.22 11.11 -13.41
C PRO A 352 6.02 10.82 -12.13
N ARG A 353 5.66 11.44 -11.00
CA ARG A 353 6.25 11.16 -9.68
C ARG A 353 5.14 10.93 -8.64
N PRO A 354 5.38 10.08 -7.63
CA PRO A 354 4.45 9.85 -6.52
C PRO A 354 4.05 11.10 -5.73
N ILE A 355 4.85 12.17 -5.82
CA ILE A 355 4.62 13.45 -5.13
C ILE A 355 3.86 14.47 -5.97
N ASP A 356 3.61 14.18 -7.25
CA ASP A 356 2.91 15.12 -8.12
C ASP A 356 1.43 15.18 -7.73
N ARG A 357 0.81 16.35 -7.90
CA ARG A 357 -0.62 16.52 -7.65
C ARG A 357 -1.42 15.59 -8.55
N GLU A 358 -2.44 14.97 -7.95
CA GLU A 358 -3.37 14.10 -8.65
C GLU A 358 -4.73 14.78 -8.72
N HIS A 359 -5.36 14.68 -9.88
CA HIS A 359 -6.67 15.28 -10.15
C HIS A 359 -7.63 14.21 -10.65
N PHE A 360 -8.93 14.37 -10.39
CA PHE A 360 -9.95 13.59 -11.08
C PHE A 360 -10.55 14.42 -12.20
N ALA A 361 -10.57 13.85 -13.41
CA ALA A 361 -11.28 14.39 -14.55
C ALA A 361 -12.54 13.57 -14.78
N LEU A 362 -13.70 14.22 -14.81
CA LEU A 362 -15.01 13.60 -15.03
C LEU A 362 -15.63 14.16 -16.31
N LEU A 363 -16.04 13.28 -17.21
CA LEU A 363 -16.73 13.63 -18.44
C LEU A 363 -18.24 13.67 -18.20
N GLY A 364 -18.90 14.74 -18.63
CA GLY A 364 -20.34 14.86 -18.58
C GLY A 364 -21.10 13.82 -19.38
N ALA A 365 -22.34 13.55 -18.96
CA ALA A 365 -23.25 12.66 -19.67
C ALA A 365 -23.51 13.10 -21.13
N ASP A 366 -23.41 14.39 -21.44
CA ASP A 366 -23.52 14.94 -22.79
C ASP A 366 -22.23 14.80 -23.63
N GLY A 367 -21.12 14.41 -23.01
CA GLY A 367 -19.80 14.34 -23.63
C GLY A 367 -19.17 15.70 -23.94
N ARG A 368 -19.81 16.81 -23.55
CA ARG A 368 -19.40 18.18 -23.91
C ARG A 368 -18.94 19.00 -22.72
N GLN A 369 -18.97 18.45 -21.52
CA GLN A 369 -18.50 19.11 -20.31
C GLN A 369 -17.43 18.26 -19.62
N LEU A 370 -16.37 18.91 -19.16
CA LEU A 370 -15.29 18.30 -18.37
C LEU A 370 -15.25 18.96 -16.99
N LEU A 371 -15.36 18.17 -15.93
CA LEU A 371 -15.14 18.62 -14.56
C LEU A 371 -13.78 18.15 -14.09
N VAL A 372 -12.98 19.06 -13.53
CA VAL A 372 -11.71 18.71 -12.89
C VAL A 372 -11.78 19.01 -11.39
N LEU A 373 -11.47 18.00 -10.58
CA LEU A 373 -11.49 17.99 -9.12
C LEU A 373 -10.07 17.83 -8.57
N ASP A 374 -9.72 18.62 -7.55
CA ASP A 374 -8.46 18.44 -6.81
C ASP A 374 -8.66 17.50 -5.61
N LEU A 375 -7.81 16.47 -5.52
CA LEU A 375 -7.88 15.45 -4.48
C LEU A 375 -7.54 15.96 -3.08
N GLN A 376 -6.62 16.92 -2.99
CA GLN A 376 -6.22 17.49 -1.70
C GLN A 376 -7.36 18.33 -1.10
N GLU A 377 -8.30 18.78 -1.92
CA GLU A 377 -9.44 19.60 -1.48
C GLU A 377 -10.64 18.74 -1.05
N LEU A 378 -10.82 17.57 -1.68
CA LEU A 378 -11.78 16.55 -1.26
C LEU A 378 -11.45 15.95 0.12
N GLY A 379 -10.15 15.72 0.41
CA GLY A 379 -9.69 15.05 1.63
C GLY A 379 -9.74 15.89 2.93
N VAL A 380 -9.61 17.23 2.82
CA VAL A 380 -9.47 18.13 4.00
C VAL A 380 -10.82 18.42 4.68
N SER A 381 -11.96 18.39 3.97
CA SER A 381 -13.28 18.75 4.53
C SER A 381 -13.88 17.73 5.52
N PHE A 382 -13.37 16.49 5.54
CA PHE A 382 -13.91 15.42 6.37
C PHE A 382 -13.25 15.30 7.76
N GLN A 383 -12.18 16.06 8.03
CA GLN A 383 -11.56 16.13 9.36
C GLN A 383 -12.19 17.18 10.28
N GLU A 384 -12.96 18.15 9.76
CA GLU A 384 -13.47 19.29 10.54
C GLU A 384 -14.94 19.19 11.01
N SER A 385 -15.73 18.22 10.55
CA SER A 385 -17.21 18.30 10.63
C SER A 385 -17.95 17.36 11.60
N LEU A 386 -17.30 16.66 12.54
CA LEU A 386 -18.01 15.91 13.58
C LEU A 386 -17.85 16.55 14.98
N PRO A 387 -18.83 17.34 15.46
CA PRO A 387 -18.92 17.68 16.87
C PRO A 387 -19.34 16.44 17.68
N MET A 388 -18.68 16.22 18.83
CA MET A 388 -19.05 15.16 19.77
C MET A 388 -20.51 15.32 20.24
N PRO A 389 -21.36 14.29 20.19
CA PRO A 389 -22.68 14.35 20.81
C PRO A 389 -22.55 14.31 22.35
N GLU A 390 -23.22 15.24 23.03
CA GLU A 390 -23.35 15.21 24.49
C GLU A 390 -24.13 13.95 24.94
N PRO A 391 -23.78 13.36 26.10
CA PRO A 391 -24.44 12.16 26.60
C PRO A 391 -25.90 12.45 27.00
N PRO A 392 -26.87 11.60 26.61
CA PRO A 392 -28.27 11.78 27.00
C PRO A 392 -28.48 11.48 28.49
N PRO A 393 -29.47 12.13 29.15
CA PRO A 393 -29.72 11.94 30.57
C PRO A 393 -30.35 10.57 30.84
N ALA A 394 -29.93 9.95 31.95
CA ALA A 394 -30.33 8.61 32.35
C ALA A 394 -31.84 8.52 32.67
N VAL A 395 -32.56 7.67 31.95
CA VAL A 395 -33.93 7.28 32.28
C VAL A 395 -33.91 5.96 33.06
N THR A 396 -34.49 5.98 34.25
CA THR A 396 -34.58 4.84 35.18
C THR A 396 -35.67 3.86 34.72
N ALA A 397 -35.32 2.62 34.41
CA ALA A 397 -36.28 1.56 34.10
C ALA A 397 -36.39 0.55 35.26
N LEU A 398 -37.64 0.16 35.58
CA LEU A 398 -38.01 -0.83 36.61
C LEU A 398 -37.65 -2.28 36.19
N PRO A 399 -37.44 -3.20 37.15
CA PRO A 399 -36.99 -4.55 36.86
C PRO A 399 -38.15 -5.50 36.45
N PRO A 400 -37.88 -6.52 35.59
CA PRO A 400 -38.84 -7.55 35.24
C PRO A 400 -38.88 -8.70 36.29
N PRO A 401 -39.96 -9.51 36.32
CA PRO A 401 -40.17 -10.53 37.34
C PRO A 401 -39.33 -11.80 37.09
N PRO A 402 -39.04 -12.62 38.12
CA PRO A 402 -38.13 -13.74 38.01
C PRO A 402 -38.82 -15.01 37.49
N LEU A 403 -38.11 -15.79 36.67
CA LEU A 403 -38.42 -17.19 36.37
C LEU A 403 -37.49 -18.13 37.16
N PRO A 404 -37.95 -19.34 37.53
CA PRO A 404 -37.25 -20.19 38.48
C PRO A 404 -36.22 -21.12 37.82
N GLY A 405 -35.01 -21.13 38.40
CA GLY A 405 -34.33 -22.36 38.83
C GLY A 405 -33.42 -23.09 37.84
N GLY A 406 -32.13 -22.74 37.89
CA GLY A 406 -31.05 -23.73 38.01
C GLY A 406 -30.17 -24.02 36.78
N ALA A 407 -29.04 -23.31 36.65
CA ALA A 407 -27.73 -23.83 36.17
C ALA A 407 -26.63 -22.76 36.27
N LEU A 408 -25.46 -23.17 36.78
CA LEU A 408 -24.12 -22.54 36.74
C LEU A 408 -24.05 -21.02 36.99
N GLU A 409 -23.64 -20.63 38.20
CA GLU A 409 -23.48 -19.24 38.64
C GLU A 409 -22.72 -18.37 37.60
N PRO A 410 -23.40 -17.46 36.87
CA PRO A 410 -22.73 -16.46 36.06
C PRO A 410 -22.12 -15.41 36.99
N ARG A 411 -20.84 -15.05 36.77
CA ARG A 411 -20.26 -13.84 37.36
C ARG A 411 -21.14 -12.63 37.05
N PRO A 412 -21.18 -11.61 37.92
CA PRO A 412 -21.85 -10.36 37.59
C PRO A 412 -21.30 -9.83 36.26
N MET A 413 -22.19 -9.34 35.39
CA MET A 413 -21.85 -8.73 34.12
C MET A 413 -20.64 -7.81 34.29
N LEU A 414 -19.60 -8.00 33.46
CA LEU A 414 -18.49 -7.05 33.36
C LEU A 414 -19.07 -5.65 33.17
N ASP A 415 -18.45 -4.66 33.81
CA ASP A 415 -18.87 -3.29 33.58
C ASP A 415 -18.66 -2.90 32.09
N PRO A 416 -19.30 -1.84 31.60
CA PRO A 416 -19.16 -1.45 30.20
C PRO A 416 -17.72 -1.12 29.78
N ALA A 417 -16.85 -0.70 30.71
CA ALA A 417 -15.45 -0.38 30.41
C ALA A 417 -14.61 -1.64 30.19
N ASP A 418 -14.78 -2.64 31.06
CA ASP A 418 -14.16 -3.96 30.95
C ASP A 418 -14.70 -4.71 29.73
N THR A 419 -16.00 -4.57 29.44
CA THR A 419 -16.63 -5.15 28.25
C THR A 419 -16.05 -4.56 26.96
N ARG A 420 -15.83 -3.23 26.90
CA ARG A 420 -15.12 -2.60 25.77
C ARG A 420 -13.70 -3.10 25.66
N GLN A 421 -13.03 -3.34 26.77
CA GLN A 421 -11.66 -3.84 26.75
C GLN A 421 -11.58 -5.25 26.17
N VAL A 422 -12.49 -6.14 26.55
CA VAL A 422 -12.59 -7.48 25.99
C VAL A 422 -12.96 -7.45 24.51
N GLN A 423 -13.90 -6.60 24.10
CA GLN A 423 -14.25 -6.39 22.69
C GLN A 423 -13.04 -5.92 21.85
N ARG A 424 -12.24 -4.98 22.37
CA ARG A 424 -11.01 -4.51 21.70
C ARG A 424 -9.99 -5.62 21.53
N VAL A 425 -9.73 -6.40 22.58
CA VAL A 425 -8.74 -7.48 22.54
C VAL A 425 -9.18 -8.58 21.57
N LEU A 426 -10.44 -9.02 21.64
CA LEU A 426 -10.97 -10.03 20.72
C LEU A 426 -10.96 -9.53 19.27
N GLY A 427 -11.34 -8.27 19.02
CA GLY A 427 -11.22 -7.64 17.71
C GLY A 427 -9.78 -7.61 17.18
N ALA A 428 -8.81 -7.26 18.04
CA ALA A 428 -7.39 -7.21 17.68
C ALA A 428 -6.78 -8.58 17.39
N LEU A 429 -7.33 -9.64 17.99
CA LEU A 429 -6.99 -11.04 17.75
C LEU A 429 -7.68 -11.61 16.50
N GLY A 430 -8.50 -10.82 15.79
CA GLY A 430 -9.16 -11.23 14.55
C GLY A 430 -10.56 -11.81 14.73
N TYR A 431 -11.14 -11.74 15.93
CA TYR A 431 -12.50 -12.21 16.19
C TYR A 431 -13.52 -11.09 15.96
N PRO A 432 -14.57 -11.30 15.14
CA PRO A 432 -15.52 -10.26 14.78
C PRO A 432 -16.49 -9.95 15.94
N VAL A 433 -16.16 -8.95 16.75
CA VAL A 433 -16.97 -8.55 17.92
C VAL A 433 -18.12 -7.60 17.62
N GLY A 434 -18.16 -6.99 16.42
CA GLY A 434 -19.07 -5.89 16.10
C GLY A 434 -18.57 -4.55 16.63
N SER A 435 -19.48 -3.65 17.00
CA SER A 435 -19.13 -2.35 17.60
C SER A 435 -18.52 -2.53 18.99
N ILE A 436 -17.48 -1.76 19.32
CA ILE A 436 -16.87 -1.73 20.66
C ILE A 436 -17.67 -0.74 21.52
N ASP A 437 -18.85 -1.16 21.94
CA ASP A 437 -19.85 -0.34 22.65
C ASP A 437 -19.88 -0.61 24.16
N GLY A 438 -19.24 -1.68 24.63
CA GLY A 438 -19.30 -2.11 26.03
C GLY A 438 -20.55 -2.91 26.35
N ILE A 439 -21.22 -3.44 25.32
CA ILE A 439 -22.40 -4.28 25.44
C ILE A 439 -22.03 -5.70 25.03
N MET A 440 -22.27 -6.69 25.90
CA MET A 440 -22.13 -8.11 25.57
C MET A 440 -23.26 -8.57 24.63
N GLY A 441 -23.14 -8.21 23.35
CA GLY A 441 -24.07 -8.57 22.29
C GLY A 441 -23.77 -9.94 21.65
N GLN A 442 -24.63 -10.35 20.72
CA GLN A 442 -24.52 -11.65 20.05
C GLN A 442 -23.19 -11.83 19.28
N ARG A 443 -22.69 -10.75 18.66
CA ARG A 443 -21.39 -10.76 17.94
C ARG A 443 -20.21 -10.91 18.90
N THR A 444 -20.22 -10.20 20.03
CA THR A 444 -19.19 -10.33 21.06
C THR A 444 -19.20 -11.71 21.70
N THR A 445 -20.38 -12.27 21.96
CA THR A 445 -20.54 -13.64 22.48
C THR A 445 -20.02 -14.69 21.48
N ALA A 446 -20.30 -14.51 20.19
CA ALA A 446 -19.78 -15.39 19.14
C ALA A 446 -18.25 -15.30 19.01
N ALA A 447 -17.68 -14.10 19.14
CA ALA A 447 -16.24 -13.88 19.16
C ALA A 447 -15.57 -14.55 20.37
N ILE A 448 -16.20 -14.52 21.56
CA ILE A 448 -15.71 -15.24 22.74
C ILE A 448 -15.70 -16.76 22.50
N ARG A 449 -16.77 -17.32 21.91
CA ARG A 449 -16.83 -18.75 21.58
C ARG A 449 -15.74 -19.17 20.61
N ALA A 450 -15.50 -18.37 19.58
CA ALA A 450 -14.43 -18.61 18.62
C ALA A 450 -13.05 -18.55 19.29
N PHE A 451 -12.82 -17.56 20.15
CA PHE A 451 -11.58 -17.46 20.91
C PHE A 451 -11.36 -18.65 21.86
N GLN A 452 -12.39 -19.05 22.60
CA GLN A 452 -12.32 -20.22 23.48
C GLN A 452 -12.00 -21.50 22.70
N TYR A 453 -12.65 -21.68 21.54
CA TYR A 453 -12.41 -22.81 20.66
C TYR A 453 -10.94 -22.86 20.19
N ASP A 454 -10.42 -21.75 19.68
CA ASP A 454 -9.04 -21.65 19.19
C ASP A 454 -7.99 -21.83 20.30
N ARG A 455 -8.33 -21.42 21.52
CA ARG A 455 -7.46 -21.56 22.70
C ARG A 455 -7.67 -22.85 23.48
N LYS A 456 -8.47 -23.79 22.95
CA LYS A 456 -8.77 -25.10 23.55
C LYS A 456 -9.36 -25.00 24.95
N LEU A 457 -10.18 -23.98 25.18
CA LEU A 457 -10.99 -23.78 26.37
C LEU A 457 -12.40 -24.36 26.14
N GLU A 458 -13.18 -24.48 27.21
CA GLU A 458 -14.60 -24.84 27.09
C GLU A 458 -15.36 -23.70 26.39
N THR A 459 -16.09 -24.02 25.31
CA THR A 459 -16.72 -23.05 24.39
C THR A 459 -18.06 -22.52 24.88
N THR A 460 -18.06 -21.95 26.08
CA THR A 460 -19.26 -21.48 26.78
C THR A 460 -19.83 -20.20 26.16
N GLY A 461 -18.98 -19.36 25.56
CA GLY A 461 -19.29 -18.00 25.14
C GLY A 461 -19.38 -16.99 26.29
N LEU A 462 -19.01 -17.43 27.50
CA LEU A 462 -18.96 -16.62 28.71
C LEU A 462 -17.51 -16.28 29.06
N LEU A 463 -17.28 -15.12 29.69
CA LEU A 463 -15.96 -14.75 30.20
C LEU A 463 -15.73 -15.40 31.58
N ASP A 464 -15.45 -16.69 31.57
CA ASP A 464 -15.01 -17.43 32.76
C ASP A 464 -13.55 -17.11 33.13
N ASP A 465 -13.13 -17.55 34.32
CA ASP A 465 -11.78 -17.28 34.83
C ASP A 465 -10.66 -17.78 33.91
N ALA A 466 -10.87 -18.89 33.22
CA ALA A 466 -9.90 -19.46 32.28
C ALA A 466 -9.79 -18.60 31.01
N THR A 467 -10.93 -18.10 30.51
CA THR A 467 -11.03 -17.23 29.34
C THR A 467 -10.45 -15.86 29.63
N VAL A 468 -10.74 -15.28 30.81
CA VAL A 468 -10.17 -14.00 31.26
C VAL A 468 -8.66 -14.14 31.44
N ALA A 469 -8.18 -15.17 32.12
CA ALA A 469 -6.74 -15.40 32.29
C ALA A 469 -6.00 -15.45 30.94
N LYS A 470 -6.58 -16.16 29.95
CA LYS A 470 -6.03 -16.26 28.59
C LYS A 470 -6.17 -14.99 27.75
N LEU A 471 -7.17 -14.15 28.01
CA LEU A 471 -7.30 -12.80 27.41
C LEU A 471 -6.30 -11.81 28.04
N THR A 472 -6.06 -11.92 29.35
CA THR A 472 -5.16 -11.03 30.10
C THR A 472 -3.68 -11.34 29.94
N GLU A 473 -3.30 -12.51 29.41
CA GLU A 473 -1.91 -12.77 28.98
C GLU A 473 -1.40 -11.74 27.95
N GLY A 474 -2.29 -10.94 27.35
CA GLY A 474 -1.98 -9.80 26.47
C GLY A 474 -2.45 -8.42 26.96
N LEU A 475 -2.82 -8.24 28.24
CA LEU A 475 -3.23 -6.93 28.79
C LEU A 475 -2.14 -6.33 29.73
N PRO A 476 -1.84 -5.03 29.63
CA PRO A 476 -0.71 -4.42 30.33
C PRO A 476 -1.05 -4.06 31.79
N VAL A 477 -0.84 -4.99 32.72
CA VAL A 477 -0.70 -4.67 34.15
C VAL A 477 0.78 -4.85 34.52
N GLY A 478 1.52 -3.74 34.68
CA GLY A 478 2.94 -3.74 35.08
C GLY A 478 3.96 -3.07 34.13
N ARG A 479 3.51 -2.40 33.06
CA ARG A 479 4.32 -1.88 31.94
C ARG A 479 5.57 -1.08 32.34
N LYS A 480 5.50 -0.23 33.37
CA LYS A 480 6.65 0.58 33.82
C LYS A 480 7.80 -0.28 34.36
N SER A 481 7.47 -1.29 35.17
CA SER A 481 8.45 -2.22 35.72
C SER A 481 9.07 -3.15 34.66
N ALA A 482 8.28 -3.51 33.64
CA ALA A 482 8.73 -4.29 32.49
C ALA A 482 9.66 -3.47 31.58
N LEU A 483 9.32 -2.20 31.31
CA LEU A 483 10.15 -1.28 30.53
C LEU A 483 11.49 -1.02 31.22
N ASP A 484 11.51 -0.75 32.53
CA ASP A 484 12.75 -0.53 33.28
C ASP A 484 13.70 -1.74 33.21
N ARG A 485 13.13 -2.96 33.25
CA ARG A 485 13.88 -4.21 33.10
C ARG A 485 14.40 -4.36 31.67
N ALA A 486 13.55 -4.18 30.66
CA ALA A 486 13.94 -4.29 29.25
C ALA A 486 15.01 -3.26 28.86
N VAL A 487 14.92 -2.01 29.35
CA VAL A 487 15.95 -0.99 29.14
C VAL A 487 17.29 -1.44 29.71
N LYS A 488 17.31 -2.04 30.91
CA LYS A 488 18.56 -2.54 31.52
C LYS A 488 19.17 -3.67 30.68
N GLU A 489 18.36 -4.64 30.27
CA GLU A 489 18.82 -5.81 29.52
C GLU A 489 19.25 -5.44 28.10
N TYR A 490 18.47 -4.61 27.41
CA TYR A 490 18.79 -4.12 26.07
C TYR A 490 20.02 -3.20 26.08
N ALA A 491 20.20 -2.37 27.12
CA ALA A 491 21.43 -1.60 27.30
C ALA A 491 22.67 -2.50 27.50
N ALA A 492 22.53 -3.62 28.21
CA ALA A 492 23.60 -4.60 28.36
C ALA A 492 23.91 -5.28 27.01
N PHE A 493 22.89 -5.60 26.22
CA PHE A 493 23.05 -6.07 24.85
C PHE A 493 23.80 -5.05 23.97
N LEU A 494 23.51 -3.75 24.13
CA LEU A 494 24.18 -2.66 23.42
C LEU A 494 25.52 -2.20 24.05
N ALA A 495 26.11 -2.95 24.99
CA ALA A 495 27.30 -2.49 25.73
C ALA A 495 28.52 -2.12 24.87
N GLY A 496 28.57 -2.56 23.60
CA GLY A 496 29.58 -2.13 22.62
C GLY A 496 29.40 -0.70 22.08
N PHE A 497 28.29 -0.03 22.40
CA PHE A 497 27.97 1.33 21.98
C PHE A 497 28.10 2.32 23.16
N PRO A 498 28.71 3.51 22.96
CA PRO A 498 28.67 4.62 23.91
C PRO A 498 27.23 4.99 24.28
N ASP A 499 27.03 5.36 25.55
CA ASP A 499 25.73 5.76 26.11
C ASP A 499 24.59 4.74 25.91
N ALA A 500 24.93 3.44 25.86
CA ALA A 500 24.01 2.34 25.60
C ALA A 500 22.69 2.41 26.39
N ARG A 501 22.73 2.82 27.66
CA ARG A 501 21.52 2.97 28.49
C ARG A 501 20.61 4.12 28.04
N ALA A 502 21.18 5.26 27.68
CA ALA A 502 20.40 6.40 27.18
C ALA A 502 19.79 6.09 25.82
N LEU A 503 20.55 5.39 24.97
CA LEU A 503 20.08 4.92 23.66
C LEU A 503 18.94 3.89 23.80
N ALA A 504 19.11 2.88 24.66
CA ALA A 504 18.09 1.88 24.95
C ALA A 504 16.78 2.52 25.45
N THR A 505 16.88 3.52 26.32
CA THR A 505 15.72 4.25 26.84
C THR A 505 14.93 4.94 25.72
N ARG A 506 15.62 5.54 24.74
CA ARG A 506 14.99 6.24 23.61
C ARG A 506 14.36 5.28 22.60
N ILE A 507 15.03 4.18 22.29
CA ILE A 507 14.57 3.22 21.29
C ILE A 507 13.37 2.40 21.82
N LEU A 508 13.37 2.08 23.11
CA LEU A 508 12.28 1.34 23.75
C LEU A 508 11.18 2.25 24.31
N ALA A 509 11.27 3.56 24.11
CA ALA A 509 10.26 4.49 24.58
C ALA A 509 8.90 4.14 23.96
N PRO A 510 7.82 4.11 24.77
CA PRO A 510 6.49 3.86 24.24
C PRO A 510 6.11 4.95 23.25
N GLU A 511 5.44 4.55 22.16
CA GLU A 511 4.88 5.51 21.21
C GLU A 511 3.78 6.36 21.88
N PRO A 512 3.51 7.59 21.41
CA PRO A 512 2.45 8.44 21.99
C PRO A 512 1.07 7.76 22.04
N SER A 513 0.77 6.90 21.06
CA SER A 513 -0.44 6.07 21.01
C SER A 513 -0.58 5.07 22.17
N GLN A 514 0.53 4.75 22.85
CA GLN A 514 0.59 3.86 24.00
C GLN A 514 0.50 4.63 25.33
N GLU A 515 0.50 5.96 25.29
CA GLU A 515 0.37 6.83 26.45
C GLU A 515 -1.06 7.38 26.61
N ASP A 516 -1.87 7.38 25.55
CA ASP A 516 -3.28 7.77 25.58
C ASP A 516 -4.21 6.54 25.67
N PRO A 517 -4.88 6.30 26.83
CA PRO A 517 -5.80 5.18 27.01
C PRO A 517 -7.01 5.19 26.06
N ASN A 518 -7.32 6.32 25.45
CA ASN A 518 -8.42 6.46 24.49
C ASN A 518 -7.99 6.19 23.05
N HIS A 519 -6.69 6.07 22.80
CA HIS A 519 -6.18 5.81 21.46
C HIS A 519 -6.57 4.39 20.99
N PRO A 520 -7.08 4.20 19.77
CA PRO A 520 -7.55 2.89 19.28
C PRO A 520 -6.51 1.76 19.33
N CYS A 521 -5.22 2.14 19.30
CA CYS A 521 -4.10 1.21 19.35
C CYS A 521 -3.46 1.08 20.75
N PHE A 522 -4.04 1.72 21.76
CA PHE A 522 -3.54 1.68 23.13
C PHE A 522 -3.49 0.24 23.65
N GLY A 523 -2.36 -0.13 24.23
CA GLY A 523 -2.14 -1.47 24.81
C GLY A 523 -1.98 -2.59 23.78
N LEU A 524 -1.98 -2.29 22.47
CA LEU A 524 -1.73 -3.28 21.42
C LEU A 524 -0.24 -3.46 21.12
N ASN A 525 0.62 -2.48 21.46
CA ASN A 525 2.07 -2.61 21.30
C ASN A 525 2.71 -3.12 22.59
N ASP A 526 3.83 -3.81 22.46
CA ASP A 526 4.62 -4.36 23.57
C ASP A 526 6.12 -4.12 23.31
N LEU A 527 6.98 -4.50 24.25
CA LEU A 527 8.42 -4.41 24.13
C LEU A 527 8.97 -5.46 23.13
N PRO A 528 10.05 -5.15 22.40
CA PRO A 528 10.65 -6.08 21.47
C PRO A 528 11.17 -7.32 22.21
N PRO A 529 10.79 -8.53 21.78
CA PRO A 529 11.31 -9.75 22.37
C PRO A 529 12.84 -9.84 22.13
N PRO A 530 13.64 -10.36 23.09
CA PRO A 530 15.10 -10.37 23.01
C PRO A 530 15.70 -10.99 21.74
N GLN A 531 14.99 -11.94 21.14
CA GLN A 531 15.41 -12.62 19.91
C GLN A 531 15.49 -11.65 18.71
N LEU A 532 14.77 -10.52 18.75
CA LEU A 532 14.77 -9.52 17.69
C LEU A 532 15.78 -8.40 17.91
N TRP A 533 16.42 -8.31 19.09
CA TRP A 533 17.40 -7.27 19.38
C TRP A 533 18.57 -7.18 18.39
N PRO A 534 19.11 -8.27 17.81
CA PRO A 534 20.12 -8.19 16.75
C PRO A 534 19.72 -7.33 15.55
N ASN A 535 18.45 -7.38 15.15
CA ASN A 535 17.97 -6.66 13.96
C ASN A 535 18.04 -5.14 14.18
N SER A 536 17.89 -4.68 15.43
CA SER A 536 17.97 -3.27 15.81
C SER A 536 19.38 -2.68 15.77
N VAL A 537 20.42 -3.51 15.63
CA VAL A 537 21.81 -3.03 15.63
C VAL A 537 22.06 -2.08 14.47
N LYS A 538 21.46 -2.36 13.30
CA LYS A 538 21.57 -1.51 12.11
C LYS A 538 20.84 -0.18 12.29
N VAL A 539 19.70 -0.20 12.98
CA VAL A 539 18.98 1.02 13.41
C VAL A 539 19.86 1.85 14.34
N VAL A 540 20.48 1.23 15.33
CA VAL A 540 21.40 1.90 16.28
C VAL A 540 22.59 2.53 15.55
N GLN A 541 23.24 1.79 14.65
CA GLN A 541 24.38 2.29 13.87
C GLN A 541 24.00 3.49 13.01
N LEU A 542 22.89 3.39 12.30
CA LEU A 542 22.34 4.47 11.49
C LEU A 542 22.07 5.70 12.33
N LEU A 543 21.32 5.55 13.43
CA LEU A 543 20.92 6.65 14.29
C LEU A 543 22.13 7.44 14.79
N ARG A 544 23.17 6.74 15.23
CA ARG A 544 24.39 7.39 15.73
C ARG A 544 25.14 8.17 14.66
N ARG A 545 25.22 7.63 13.43
CA ARG A 545 25.86 8.34 12.30
C ARG A 545 25.05 9.55 11.88
N LEU A 546 23.73 9.39 11.81
CA LEU A 546 22.83 10.46 11.47
C LEU A 546 22.92 11.61 12.48
N GLU A 547 22.88 11.31 13.78
CA GLU A 547 23.00 12.32 14.83
C GLU A 547 24.39 12.96 14.87
N ALA A 548 25.45 12.22 14.53
CA ALA A 548 26.80 12.77 14.40
C ALA A 548 26.92 13.73 13.21
N ASP A 549 26.36 13.38 12.04
CA ASP A 549 26.36 14.24 10.85
C ASP A 549 25.45 15.47 11.04
N LEU A 550 24.32 15.33 11.75
CA LEU A 550 23.41 16.44 12.06
C LEU A 550 23.91 17.35 13.18
N GLY A 551 24.78 16.86 14.07
CA GLY A 551 25.22 17.58 15.28
C GLY A 551 24.12 17.74 16.35
N THR A 552 22.93 17.19 16.12
CA THR A 552 21.80 17.17 17.06
C THR A 552 21.16 15.78 17.07
N ARG A 553 20.41 15.48 18.12
CA ARG A 553 19.66 14.23 18.20
C ARG A 553 18.45 14.28 17.26
N VAL A 554 17.85 13.13 16.97
CA VAL A 554 16.53 13.06 16.32
C VAL A 554 15.48 12.60 17.32
N HIS A 555 14.22 12.98 17.08
CA HIS A 555 13.11 12.41 17.83
C HIS A 555 12.73 11.06 17.23
N ILE A 556 12.72 10.01 18.06
CA ILE A 556 12.25 8.68 17.67
C ILE A 556 10.74 8.63 17.92
N ILE A 557 9.98 8.30 16.89
CA ILE A 557 8.52 8.17 16.94
C ILE A 557 8.15 6.72 17.26
N SER A 558 8.78 5.78 16.57
CA SER A 558 8.49 4.35 16.64
C SER A 558 9.72 3.53 16.26
N ALA A 559 9.90 2.35 16.84
CA ALA A 559 11.00 1.43 16.51
C ALA A 559 10.53 -0.03 16.43
N TYR A 560 10.00 -0.59 17.51
CA TYR A 560 9.40 -1.93 17.49
C TYR A 560 7.87 -1.85 17.48
N ARG A 561 7.24 -2.73 16.71
CA ARG A 561 5.79 -2.90 16.68
C ARG A 561 5.40 -4.36 16.78
N THR A 562 4.48 -4.70 17.66
CA THR A 562 3.81 -6.00 17.59
C THR A 562 2.98 -6.10 16.31
N PRO A 563 2.69 -7.32 15.80
CA PRO A 563 1.79 -7.49 14.68
C PRO A 563 0.40 -6.87 14.91
N ALA A 564 -0.12 -6.94 16.14
CA ALA A 564 -1.40 -6.36 16.51
C ALA A 564 -1.40 -4.83 16.44
N TYR A 565 -0.33 -4.21 16.94
CA TYR A 565 -0.16 -2.77 16.87
C TYR A 565 0.06 -2.29 15.44
N ASN A 566 0.91 -2.98 14.66
CA ASN A 566 1.21 -2.63 13.27
C ASN A 566 -0.06 -2.67 12.38
N ARG A 567 -0.94 -3.66 12.58
CA ARG A 567 -2.26 -3.71 11.93
C ARG A 567 -3.16 -2.54 12.33
N CYS A 568 -3.14 -2.15 13.61
CA CYS A 568 -3.99 -1.07 14.11
C CYS A 568 -3.58 0.31 13.56
N SER A 569 -2.28 0.54 13.40
CA SER A 569 -1.73 1.83 13.00
C SER A 569 -1.66 2.06 11.48
N ASN A 570 -2.27 1.19 10.66
CA ASN A 570 -2.37 1.28 9.19
C ASN A 570 -1.04 1.13 8.42
N TYR A 571 -0.04 0.44 8.96
CA TYR A 571 1.23 0.21 8.25
C TYR A 571 1.29 -1.18 7.59
N GLU A 572 2.24 -1.36 6.66
CA GLU A 572 2.39 -2.58 5.86
C GLU A 572 2.52 -3.86 6.72
N PRO A 573 1.84 -4.98 6.37
CA PRO A 573 1.91 -6.25 7.10
C PRO A 573 3.30 -6.88 7.20
N ALA A 574 4.23 -6.47 6.33
CA ALA A 574 5.62 -6.91 6.29
C ALA A 574 6.61 -5.84 6.81
N SER A 575 6.14 -4.91 7.65
CA SER A 575 6.99 -3.84 8.18
C SER A 575 8.16 -4.38 8.99
N GLU A 576 9.37 -3.89 8.70
CA GLU A 576 10.57 -4.23 9.48
C GLU A 576 10.50 -3.74 10.94
N HIS A 577 9.52 -2.89 11.31
CA HIS A 577 9.22 -2.60 12.71
C HIS A 577 8.83 -3.86 13.50
N GLN A 578 8.17 -4.84 12.87
CA GLN A 578 7.81 -6.11 13.50
C GLN A 578 9.02 -7.01 13.75
N ASN A 579 10.09 -6.79 13.00
CA ASN A 579 11.38 -7.45 13.19
C ASN A 579 12.35 -6.62 14.05
N PHE A 580 11.93 -5.47 14.56
CA PHE A 580 12.79 -4.49 15.24
C PHE A 580 13.95 -3.96 14.38
N GLY A 581 13.76 -3.98 13.06
CA GLY A 581 14.74 -3.56 12.04
C GLY A 581 14.50 -2.19 11.42
N ALA A 582 13.43 -1.49 11.79
CA ALA A 582 13.08 -0.16 11.28
C ALA A 582 12.92 0.89 12.37
N ILE A 583 12.97 2.17 11.98
CA ILE A 583 12.74 3.30 12.88
C ILE A 583 12.01 4.45 12.16
N ASP A 584 11.06 5.05 12.87
CA ASP A 584 10.42 6.28 12.45
C ASP A 584 11.01 7.44 13.23
N ILE A 585 11.47 8.47 12.52
CA ILE A 585 12.17 9.62 13.12
C ILE A 585 11.64 10.95 12.60
N ARG A 586 11.82 12.00 13.40
CA ARG A 586 11.57 13.40 13.02
C ARG A 586 12.67 14.33 13.53
N PRO A 587 12.80 15.55 12.98
CA PRO A 587 13.75 16.54 13.46
C PRO A 587 13.59 16.83 14.96
N ALA A 588 14.69 17.06 15.68
CA ALA A 588 14.65 17.40 17.11
C ALA A 588 14.17 18.84 17.38
N ASP A 589 14.47 19.77 16.49
CA ASP A 589 14.24 21.21 16.73
C ASP A 589 12.93 21.67 16.08
N GLY A 590 11.87 21.82 16.88
CA GLY A 590 10.64 22.51 16.48
C GLY A 590 9.54 21.63 15.85
N PRO A 591 8.41 22.25 15.43
CA PRO A 591 7.32 21.55 14.76
C PRO A 591 7.82 20.89 13.45
N PRO A 592 7.16 19.84 12.97
CA PRO A 592 7.47 19.21 11.69
C PRO A 592 7.39 20.25 10.56
N THR A 593 8.52 20.81 10.16
CA THR A 593 8.63 21.70 9.00
C THR A 593 9.26 20.96 7.83
N ASP A 594 8.88 21.35 6.62
CA ASP A 594 9.47 20.80 5.39
C ASP A 594 11.00 20.95 5.37
N GLU A 595 11.52 22.06 5.89
CA GLU A 595 12.96 22.31 5.99
C GLU A 595 13.66 21.36 6.98
N GLY A 596 13.03 21.03 8.11
CA GLY A 596 13.57 20.08 9.07
C GLY A 596 13.66 18.68 8.49
N TYR A 597 12.59 18.21 7.83
CA TYR A 597 12.59 16.90 7.17
C TYR A 597 13.54 16.86 5.98
N LEU A 598 13.65 17.94 5.20
CA LEU A 598 14.60 18.02 4.09
C LEU A 598 16.05 17.90 4.59
N ARG A 599 16.40 18.55 5.71
CA ARG A 599 17.73 18.40 6.34
C ARG A 599 17.98 16.96 6.80
N LEU A 600 16.99 16.34 7.42
CA LEU A 600 17.07 14.95 7.89
C LEU A 600 17.25 13.96 6.73
N GLN A 601 16.46 14.12 5.67
CA GLN A 601 16.56 13.32 4.45
C GLN A 601 17.90 13.53 3.75
N THR A 602 18.35 14.79 3.62
CA THR A 602 19.64 15.11 3.00
C THR A 602 20.80 14.44 3.74
N ALA A 603 20.77 14.43 5.08
CA ALA A 603 21.80 13.75 5.87
C ALA A 603 21.80 12.23 5.63
N LEU A 604 20.63 11.60 5.53
CA LEU A 604 20.50 10.17 5.21
C LEU A 604 21.01 9.85 3.80
N GLU A 605 20.65 10.67 2.81
CA GLU A 605 21.12 10.54 1.43
C GLU A 605 22.65 10.71 1.34
N GLN A 606 23.23 11.63 2.11
CA GLN A 606 24.69 11.79 2.19
C GLN A 606 25.37 10.57 2.80
N LEU A 607 24.82 9.98 3.87
CA LEU A 607 25.34 8.74 4.44
C LEU A 607 25.28 7.59 3.41
N GLN A 608 24.20 7.52 2.63
CA GLN A 608 24.06 6.53 1.56
C GLN A 608 25.03 6.77 0.41
N ALA A 609 25.22 8.02 -0.03
CA ALA A 609 26.18 8.39 -1.07
C ALA A 609 27.64 8.12 -0.66
N LYS A 610 27.97 8.29 0.62
CA LYS A 610 29.27 7.90 1.19
C LYS A 610 29.43 6.37 1.31
N GLY A 611 28.38 5.60 1.01
CA GLY A 611 28.31 4.14 1.17
C GLY A 611 28.45 3.70 2.63
N LEU A 612 28.11 4.58 3.58
CA LEU A 612 28.19 4.33 5.01
C LEU A 612 26.96 3.55 5.50
N THR A 613 25.83 3.69 4.84
CA THR A 613 24.61 2.93 5.12
C THR A 613 23.86 2.65 3.84
N THR A 614 22.97 1.67 3.85
CA THR A 614 21.94 1.50 2.83
C THR A 614 20.62 1.65 3.56
N VAL A 615 19.79 2.61 3.16
CA VAL A 615 18.48 2.81 3.79
C VAL A 615 17.38 2.75 2.75
N ARG A 616 16.27 2.13 3.12
CA ARG A 616 15.00 2.36 2.43
C ARG A 616 14.26 3.47 3.18
N LEU A 617 13.83 4.48 2.42
CA LEU A 617 13.14 5.64 2.97
C LEU A 617 11.72 5.66 2.44
N TYR A 618 10.77 5.85 3.36
CA TYR A 618 9.38 6.11 3.03
C TYR A 618 8.98 7.40 3.73
N CYS A 619 8.47 8.35 2.94
CA CYS A 619 7.97 9.62 3.46
C CYS A 619 6.53 9.43 3.96
N CYS A 620 6.22 9.98 5.14
CA CYS A 620 4.87 9.99 5.71
C CYS A 620 4.58 11.35 6.37
N LEU A 621 3.29 11.72 6.44
CA LEU A 621 2.79 13.00 7.00
C LEU A 621 3.32 13.35 8.41
N ASN A 622 3.77 12.37 9.21
CA ASN A 622 4.12 12.54 10.63
C ASN A 622 5.55 12.12 11.00
N GLY A 623 6.38 11.73 10.04
CA GLY A 623 7.73 11.23 10.31
C GLY A 623 8.37 10.59 9.08
N LEU A 624 9.70 10.43 9.13
CA LEU A 624 10.46 9.71 8.13
C LEU A 624 10.65 8.27 8.60
N HIS A 625 10.13 7.31 7.82
CA HIS A 625 10.35 5.90 8.05
C HIS A 625 11.67 5.47 7.43
N VAL A 626 12.51 4.79 8.22
CA VAL A 626 13.85 4.40 7.82
C VAL A 626 14.12 2.94 8.13
N GLU A 627 14.43 2.18 7.07
CA GLU A 627 14.84 0.78 7.15
C GLU A 627 16.31 0.63 6.74
N PRO A 628 17.26 0.50 7.69
CA PRO A 628 18.64 0.21 7.35
C PRO A 628 18.81 -1.25 6.87
N LEU A 629 19.38 -1.41 5.69
CA LEU A 629 19.61 -2.69 5.02
C LEU A 629 21.09 -3.10 5.10
N ILE A 630 21.35 -4.40 5.01
CA ILE A 630 22.69 -4.92 4.70
C ILE A 630 22.98 -4.58 3.24
N GLY A 631 24.11 -3.94 2.97
CA GLY A 631 24.49 -3.54 1.62
C GLY A 631 24.62 -4.72 0.65
N ALA A 632 24.40 -4.44 -0.64
CA ALA A 632 24.54 -5.46 -1.67
C ALA A 632 25.98 -5.98 -1.82
N TRP A 633 27.00 -5.17 -1.46
CA TRP A 633 28.41 -5.49 -1.64
C TRP A 633 29.22 -5.32 -0.37
N HIS A 634 30.13 -6.26 -0.17
CA HIS A 634 30.90 -6.43 1.05
C HIS A 634 32.34 -6.80 0.72
N ALA A 635 33.28 -6.29 1.49
CA ALA A 635 34.66 -6.80 1.50
C ALA A 635 34.80 -7.82 2.64
N ALA A 636 34.98 -9.10 2.32
CA ALA A 636 35.18 -10.16 3.29
C ALA A 636 36.64 -10.19 3.75
N ILE A 637 36.87 -10.17 5.07
CA ILE A 637 38.18 -10.19 5.71
C ILE A 637 38.58 -11.63 6.07
N ALA A 638 37.67 -12.33 6.74
CA ALA A 638 37.88 -13.69 7.25
C ALA A 638 36.54 -14.41 7.40
N SER A 639 36.59 -15.74 7.43
CA SER A 639 35.42 -16.58 7.73
C SER A 639 35.77 -17.72 8.66
N TYR A 640 34.83 -18.05 9.55
CA TYR A 640 35.00 -19.01 10.63
C TYR A 640 33.77 -19.92 10.74
N PRO A 641 33.91 -21.20 11.12
CA PRO A 641 32.76 -22.05 11.40
C PRO A 641 31.85 -21.43 12.48
N ALA A 642 30.53 -21.50 12.30
CA ALA A 642 29.54 -20.92 13.23
C ALA A 642 29.42 -21.74 14.53
N ARG A 643 30.46 -21.66 15.37
CA ARG A 643 30.56 -22.24 16.72
C ARG A 643 31.28 -21.27 17.64
N GLU A 644 31.22 -21.48 18.94
CA GLU A 644 31.76 -20.55 19.95
C GLU A 644 33.23 -20.15 19.69
N SER A 645 34.08 -21.11 19.35
CA SER A 645 35.49 -20.84 19.04
C SER A 645 35.68 -20.01 17.77
N GLY A 646 34.86 -20.26 16.75
CA GLY A 646 34.87 -19.47 15.51
C GLY A 646 34.35 -18.04 15.74
N CYS A 647 33.37 -17.89 16.61
CA CYS A 647 32.89 -16.57 16.99
C CYS A 647 33.98 -15.71 17.66
N ARG A 648 34.70 -16.29 18.62
CA ARG A 648 35.78 -15.61 19.33
C ARG A 648 36.83 -15.06 18.36
N LEU A 649 37.27 -15.91 17.42
CA LEU A 649 38.22 -15.52 16.38
C LEU A 649 37.67 -14.42 15.46
N ALA A 650 36.39 -14.52 15.06
CA ALA A 650 35.75 -13.49 14.24
C ALA A 650 35.71 -12.12 14.94
N ARG A 651 35.45 -12.10 16.26
CA ARG A 651 35.45 -10.87 17.08
C ARG A 651 36.86 -10.27 17.21
N ASP A 652 37.85 -11.10 17.49
CA ASP A 652 39.24 -10.68 17.63
C ASP A 652 39.77 -10.07 16.32
N ASP A 653 39.49 -10.73 15.18
CA ASP A 653 39.83 -10.22 13.85
C ASP A 653 39.12 -8.91 13.51
N ALA A 654 37.85 -8.77 13.89
CA ALA A 654 37.12 -7.53 13.68
C ALA A 654 37.74 -6.37 14.48
N ASP A 655 38.14 -6.60 15.73
CA ASP A 655 38.83 -5.62 16.59
C ASP A 655 40.21 -5.26 16.06
N GLU A 656 40.92 -6.24 15.54
CA GLU A 656 42.21 -6.03 14.91
C GLU A 656 42.09 -5.21 13.63
N PHE A 657 41.24 -5.63 12.68
CA PHE A 657 41.13 -4.94 11.40
C PHE A 657 40.53 -3.55 11.54
N ALA A 658 39.66 -3.30 12.51
CA ALA A 658 39.22 -1.93 12.82
C ALA A 658 40.39 -1.02 13.22
N ARG A 659 41.40 -1.55 13.93
CA ARG A 659 42.63 -0.82 14.29
C ARG A 659 43.60 -0.70 13.12
N LEU A 660 43.80 -1.76 12.34
CA LEU A 660 44.71 -1.73 11.17
C LEU A 660 44.21 -0.80 10.08
N LEU A 661 42.90 -0.65 9.93
CA LEU A 661 42.26 0.23 8.96
C LEU A 661 42.13 1.67 9.45
N ALA A 662 42.50 1.96 10.70
CA ALA A 662 42.47 3.32 11.24
C ALA A 662 43.35 4.25 10.38
N GLY A 663 42.82 5.42 10.04
CA GLY A 663 43.50 6.39 9.16
C GLY A 663 43.53 6.03 7.66
N THR A 664 42.81 4.99 7.23
CA THR A 664 42.61 4.69 5.80
C THR A 664 41.36 5.41 5.24
N PRO A 665 41.12 5.40 3.91
CA PRO A 665 39.88 5.93 3.33
C PRO A 665 38.60 5.20 3.79
N LEU A 666 38.73 4.08 4.52
CA LEU A 666 37.59 3.39 5.14
C LEU A 666 37.20 3.96 6.51
N ARG A 667 37.82 5.05 6.95
CA ARG A 667 37.44 5.76 8.19
C ARG A 667 35.94 6.02 8.25
N GLY A 668 35.33 5.76 9.40
CA GLY A 668 33.89 5.88 9.63
C GLY A 668 33.06 4.68 9.16
N ARG A 669 33.64 3.73 8.41
CA ARG A 669 33.01 2.43 8.12
C ARG A 669 33.17 1.49 9.32
N GLU A 670 32.49 0.36 9.26
CA GLU A 670 32.50 -0.64 10.32
C GLU A 670 33.03 -1.98 9.83
N VAL A 671 33.80 -2.63 10.70
CA VAL A 671 34.11 -4.05 10.59
C VAL A 671 33.07 -4.81 11.42
N MET A 672 32.37 -5.74 10.78
CA MET A 672 31.22 -6.44 11.34
C MET A 672 31.42 -7.95 11.28
N VAL A 673 30.83 -8.66 12.24
CA VAL A 673 30.67 -10.12 12.15
C VAL A 673 29.23 -10.41 11.75
N LEU A 674 29.05 -11.01 10.57
CA LEU A 674 27.75 -11.44 10.03
C LEU A 674 27.75 -12.96 9.82
N ARG A 675 26.58 -13.59 9.87
CA ARG A 675 26.41 -15.02 9.58
C ARG A 675 25.88 -15.21 8.17
N MET A 676 26.42 -16.21 7.47
CA MET A 676 25.79 -16.79 6.28
C MET A 676 25.03 -18.05 6.70
N PRO A 677 23.68 -18.05 6.76
CA PRO A 677 22.89 -19.20 7.19
C PRO A 677 23.13 -20.43 6.30
N ALA A 678 23.23 -20.23 4.99
CA ALA A 678 23.39 -21.30 4.02
C ALA A 678 24.70 -22.10 4.17
N SER A 679 25.77 -21.47 4.65
CA SER A 679 27.10 -22.08 4.78
C SER A 679 27.55 -22.27 6.23
N SER A 680 26.73 -21.85 7.21
CA SER A 680 27.04 -21.97 8.65
C SER A 680 28.42 -21.42 9.04
N VAL A 681 28.75 -20.24 8.53
CA VAL A 681 29.99 -19.52 8.87
C VAL A 681 29.71 -18.11 9.38
N TYR A 682 30.52 -17.66 10.34
CA TYR A 682 30.70 -16.25 10.65
C TYR A 682 31.66 -15.65 9.64
N THR A 683 31.33 -14.46 9.16
CA THR A 683 32.10 -13.71 8.17
C THR A 683 32.41 -12.33 8.73
N VAL A 684 33.70 -12.04 8.87
CA VAL A 684 34.20 -10.72 9.22
C VAL A 684 34.21 -9.89 7.95
N THR A 685 33.51 -8.77 7.92
CA THR A 685 33.29 -8.02 6.68
C THR A 685 33.09 -6.52 6.89
N ILE A 686 33.33 -5.75 5.83
CA ILE A 686 32.99 -4.33 5.73
C ILE A 686 31.88 -4.19 4.70
N ASP A 687 30.75 -3.63 5.14
CA ASP A 687 29.62 -3.26 4.28
C ASP A 687 29.98 -2.02 3.44
N THR A 688 29.81 -2.11 2.12
CA THR A 688 30.03 -0.99 1.20
C THR A 688 28.77 -0.56 0.45
N GLY A 689 27.60 -0.93 0.98
CA GLY A 689 26.31 -0.61 0.40
C GLY A 689 26.15 -1.20 -0.99
N ASN A 690 25.66 -0.40 -1.93
CA ASN A 690 25.44 -0.80 -3.32
C ASN A 690 26.67 -0.58 -4.23
N ASP A 691 27.82 -0.15 -3.68
CA ASP A 691 29.03 0.13 -4.45
C ASP A 691 30.00 -1.07 -4.45
N LYS A 692 29.97 -1.82 -5.57
CA LYS A 692 30.89 -2.94 -5.80
C LYS A 692 32.35 -2.51 -5.97
N ALA A 693 32.61 -1.31 -6.50
CA ALA A 693 33.97 -0.81 -6.68
C ALA A 693 34.58 -0.44 -5.31
N ALA A 694 33.80 0.16 -4.42
CA ALA A 694 34.20 0.39 -3.04
C ALA A 694 34.54 -0.92 -2.31
N ALA A 695 33.74 -1.99 -2.49
CA ALA A 695 34.06 -3.31 -1.93
C ALA A 695 35.41 -3.84 -2.43
N ARG A 696 35.72 -3.67 -3.73
CA ARG A 696 37.01 -4.10 -4.30
C ARG A 696 38.17 -3.31 -3.70
N ASN A 697 38.05 -1.99 -3.64
CA ASN A 697 39.08 -1.12 -3.07
C ASN A 697 39.33 -1.45 -1.59
N ALA A 698 38.27 -1.72 -0.83
CA ALA A 698 38.38 -2.16 0.56
C ALA A 698 39.10 -3.51 0.67
N ALA A 699 38.73 -4.50 -0.16
CA ALA A 699 39.40 -5.80 -0.19
C ALA A 699 40.90 -5.68 -0.54
N ASP A 700 41.27 -4.82 -1.50
CA ASP A 700 42.67 -4.58 -1.87
C ASP A 700 43.48 -4.00 -0.71
N LEU A 701 42.89 -3.04 0.01
CA LEU A 701 43.49 -2.44 1.20
C LEU A 701 43.64 -3.46 2.34
N ILE A 702 42.63 -4.30 2.58
CA ILE A 702 42.67 -5.40 3.54
C ILE A 702 43.81 -6.35 3.21
N ARG A 703 43.95 -6.76 1.93
CA ARG A 703 45.05 -7.62 1.47
C ARG A 703 46.42 -6.97 1.68
N ALA A 704 46.55 -5.68 1.40
CA ALA A 704 47.80 -4.95 1.63
C ALA A 704 48.19 -4.90 3.12
N LEU A 705 47.22 -4.77 4.01
CA LEU A 705 47.42 -4.71 5.46
C LEU A 705 47.52 -6.09 6.13
N SER A 706 47.11 -7.17 5.46
CA SER A 706 47.17 -8.54 5.99
C SER A 706 48.54 -8.95 6.54
N LYS A 707 49.64 -8.43 5.97
CA LYS A 707 51.01 -8.70 6.47
C LYS A 707 51.27 -8.15 7.87
N LYS A 708 50.47 -7.17 8.32
CA LYS A 708 50.50 -6.58 9.65
C LYS A 708 49.52 -7.25 10.62
N SER A 709 48.71 -8.22 10.14
CA SER A 709 47.85 -8.98 11.03
C SER A 709 48.68 -9.82 12.01
N ILE A 710 48.12 -10.12 13.19
CA ILE A 710 48.76 -10.87 14.27
C ILE A 710 49.28 -12.22 13.76
N ASP A 711 48.49 -12.91 12.95
CA ASP A 711 48.85 -14.22 12.38
C ASP A 711 49.50 -14.14 10.98
N ARG A 712 49.60 -12.93 10.41
CA ARG A 712 50.08 -12.61 9.06
C ARG A 712 49.31 -13.31 7.93
N ARG A 713 48.10 -13.80 8.20
CA ARG A 713 47.25 -14.54 7.26
C ARG A 713 45.86 -13.92 7.14
N THR A 714 45.28 -13.43 8.23
CA THR A 714 43.95 -12.80 8.20
C THR A 714 43.93 -11.65 7.19
N GLY A 715 42.88 -11.62 6.35
CA GLY A 715 42.70 -10.64 5.28
C GLY A 715 43.59 -10.86 4.03
N LYS A 716 44.49 -11.86 4.01
CA LYS A 716 45.38 -12.11 2.85
C LYS A 716 44.61 -12.47 1.58
N ASP A 717 43.55 -13.24 1.74
CA ASP A 717 42.68 -13.69 0.65
C ASP A 717 41.38 -12.89 0.60
N ALA A 718 41.35 -11.67 1.17
CA ALA A 718 40.16 -10.84 1.20
C ALA A 718 39.60 -10.59 -0.21
N PHE A 719 38.27 -10.73 -0.33
CA PHE A 719 37.57 -10.71 -1.61
C PHE A 719 36.19 -10.07 -1.48
N VAL A 720 35.58 -9.76 -2.61
CA VAL A 720 34.25 -9.15 -2.67
C VAL A 720 33.19 -10.23 -2.62
N ILE A 721 32.26 -10.11 -1.68
CA ILE A 721 31.05 -10.94 -1.60
C ILE A 721 29.80 -10.11 -1.83
N GLN A 722 28.74 -10.78 -2.26
CA GLN A 722 27.40 -10.19 -2.34
C GLN A 722 26.70 -10.40 -0.99
N GLY A 723 26.07 -9.35 -0.47
CA GLY A 723 25.43 -9.37 0.85
C GLY A 723 24.14 -10.19 0.93
N THR A 724 23.65 -10.73 -0.19
CA THR A 724 22.47 -11.60 -0.25
C THR A 724 22.66 -12.84 0.60
N GLY A 725 21.90 -12.94 1.69
CA GLY A 725 21.98 -14.05 2.65
C GLY A 725 22.92 -13.82 3.82
N LEU A 726 23.55 -12.64 3.96
CA LEU A 726 24.17 -12.26 5.24
C LEU A 726 23.08 -11.83 6.22
N ALA A 727 23.22 -12.23 7.49
CA ALA A 727 22.34 -11.85 8.57
C ALA A 727 23.14 -11.58 9.84
N THR A 728 22.60 -10.74 10.72
CA THR A 728 23.12 -10.60 12.09
C THR A 728 22.82 -11.86 12.89
N ASP A 729 23.76 -12.31 13.71
CA ASP A 729 23.57 -13.45 14.62
C ASP A 729 23.77 -13.00 16.07
N THR A 730 22.83 -13.31 16.96
CA THR A 730 22.90 -13.03 18.40
C THR A 730 24.18 -13.56 19.03
N ASP A 731 24.56 -14.78 18.69
CA ASP A 731 25.57 -15.55 19.42
C ASP A 731 26.97 -14.98 19.15
N CYS A 732 27.12 -14.31 18.01
CA CYS A 732 28.36 -13.66 17.60
C CYS A 732 28.26 -12.21 17.17
N LEU A 733 27.26 -11.48 17.68
CA LEU A 733 27.14 -10.07 17.35
C LEU A 733 28.39 -9.31 17.77
N HIS A 734 29.00 -8.59 16.82
CA HIS A 734 30.17 -7.76 17.05
C HIS A 734 30.36 -6.76 15.93
N THR A 735 30.64 -5.51 16.30
CA THR A 735 30.92 -4.45 15.34
C THR A 735 31.90 -3.44 15.91
N ARG A 736 32.80 -2.95 15.05
CA ARG A 736 33.78 -1.92 15.37
C ARG A 736 33.85 -0.85 14.29
N VAL A 737 33.75 0.40 14.71
CA VAL A 737 33.97 1.55 13.84
C VAL A 737 35.47 1.71 13.58
N ILE A 738 35.82 1.96 12.33
CA ILE A 738 37.17 2.29 11.88
C ILE A 738 37.41 3.77 12.20
N ASN A 739 38.27 4.05 13.18
CA ASN A 739 38.51 5.39 13.71
C ASN A 739 39.39 6.29 12.83
#